data_AF-A0AAJ2PKM7-F1
#
_entry.id   AF-A0AAJ2PKM7-F1
#
_cell.length_a   1.000
_cell.length_b   1.000
_cell.length_c   1.000
_cell.angle_alpha   90.00
_cell.angle_beta   90.00
_cell.angle_gamma   90.00
#
_symmetry.space_group_name_H-M   'P 1'
#
loop_
_entity.id
_entity.type
_entity.pdbx_description
1 polymer ?
#
loop_
_entity_poly.entity_id
_entity_poly.type
_entity_poly.pdbx_seq_one_letter_code
_entity_poly.pdbx_strand_id
1 'polypeptide(L)'
;MGPHDHLTRAEVLALLPTSPSWPSRDSKADRDRGHMRLLNAAKLLDWLADHPGDGWQERWRAADADSGKEVVLAAVLGDDQSESQRNGLVAGLNCLMMSRIVLPGYAFLRGYKALRLFKDVQQTFPDGDLDTMRDHGAGLGMTPRHVDEGLRLVSAMVLHTGRDLHELTAEDIFHVRALGRRLRGEAFIGTHTAWELLRGVGVIQSKETLKDALRFGQRPTAELVDSYNIQSTGIRNVLVRYLDERRPGVDYGSFRGLVRELVGVFWADIEAHHPGIDTLRLPDEVVDGWKQRLVTYVHSKSGEVKERRGRIAVMMRVRGFYLDIQEWAHEDPFWAQWAVPSPITRGDGAGNHKIYKQTTARMHQRVRERLPHLPLLVQTAERVHREAATLLEAARATSLNGIFEYEGTSYVRELLKVNQVPSRLDHGSPHVYIRPVGATGRRINQSLVEDDAFWSWALIETLRHTGVRAEELTELTHLALVSYRLPETGEVVPLLQIVPSKSNEERLLLVSPELASVLATIIKRLRDANGGKIPLVARYDSHERVTGPLLPHLFQRRPYWQPQVMSEAAVKHRLDRTLEATGLRDQAGQPLTYTPHDFRRMFATEAVTGGLPVHIAARILGHKTLTTTQAYLNPRELHQKGEKLQVAWSRGETEGVHSLYELAS
;
A
#
# COMPACT_ATOMS: atom_id res chain seq x y z
N MET A 1 -33.26 0.46 -8.25
CA MET A 1 -34.35 0.89 -9.16
C MET A 1 -34.61 2.35 -8.86
N GLY A 2 -34.72 3.20 -9.87
CA GLY A 2 -35.00 4.62 -9.65
C GLY A 2 -36.45 4.86 -9.20
N PRO A 3 -36.78 6.03 -8.63
CA PRO A 3 -38.14 6.36 -8.18
C PRO A 3 -39.16 6.45 -9.33
N HIS A 4 -38.71 6.50 -10.58
CA HIS A 4 -39.53 6.71 -11.77
C HIS A 4 -39.44 5.53 -12.77
N ASP A 5 -38.99 4.37 -12.29
CA ASP A 5 -38.68 3.22 -13.14
C ASP A 5 -39.89 2.63 -13.88
N HIS A 6 -41.09 2.78 -13.31
CA HIS A 6 -42.34 2.26 -13.86
C HIS A 6 -43.23 3.35 -14.49
N LEU A 7 -42.74 4.57 -14.65
CA LEU A 7 -43.49 5.61 -15.36
C LEU A 7 -43.68 5.20 -16.83
N THR A 8 -44.85 5.49 -17.39
CA THR A 8 -45.08 5.35 -18.83
C THR A 8 -44.19 6.32 -19.62
N ARG A 9 -43.95 6.03 -20.90
CA ARG A 9 -43.18 6.91 -21.79
C ARG A 9 -43.69 8.36 -21.77
N ALA A 10 -45.01 8.55 -21.76
CA ALA A 10 -45.63 9.87 -21.74
C ALA A 10 -45.35 10.61 -20.43
N GLU A 11 -45.45 9.91 -19.29
CA GLU A 11 -45.14 10.47 -17.97
C GLU A 11 -43.66 10.82 -17.83
N VAL A 12 -42.74 9.98 -18.35
CA VAL A 12 -41.30 10.30 -18.37
C VAL A 12 -41.05 11.60 -19.15
N LEU A 13 -41.60 11.73 -20.36
CA LEU A 13 -41.40 12.93 -21.18
C LEU A 13 -42.03 14.19 -20.56
N ALA A 14 -43.10 14.04 -19.79
CA ALA A 14 -43.70 15.14 -19.01
C ALA A 14 -42.86 15.52 -17.77
N LEU A 15 -42.12 14.56 -17.20
CA LEU A 15 -41.24 14.77 -16.05
C LEU A 15 -39.96 15.52 -16.42
N LEU A 16 -39.32 15.25 -17.56
CA LEU A 16 -38.00 15.83 -17.88
C LEU A 16 -37.95 17.37 -17.78
N PRO A 17 -38.97 18.12 -18.26
CA PRO A 17 -39.01 19.59 -18.15
C PRO A 17 -39.11 20.15 -16.74
N THR A 18 -39.43 19.34 -15.73
CA THR A 18 -39.51 19.78 -14.33
C THR A 18 -38.16 19.70 -13.62
N SER A 19 -37.13 19.16 -14.28
CA SER A 19 -35.77 19.10 -13.73
C SER A 19 -35.18 20.51 -13.53
N PRO A 20 -34.51 20.79 -12.40
CA PRO A 20 -33.79 22.05 -12.18
C PRO A 20 -32.71 22.35 -13.24
N SER A 21 -32.20 21.31 -13.92
CA SER A 21 -31.20 21.43 -14.99
C SER A 21 -31.81 21.62 -16.39
N TRP A 22 -33.13 21.79 -16.48
CA TRP A 22 -33.83 22.06 -17.74
C TRP A 22 -33.52 23.47 -18.26
N PRO A 23 -33.34 23.69 -19.58
CA PRO A 23 -33.12 25.03 -20.13
C PRO A 23 -34.28 25.96 -19.78
N SER A 24 -34.00 27.24 -19.53
CA SER A 24 -35.05 28.23 -19.23
C SER A 24 -35.97 28.43 -20.44
N ARG A 25 -37.10 29.14 -20.27
CA ARG A 25 -38.02 29.40 -21.40
C ARG A 25 -37.86 30.79 -21.99
N ASP A 26 -36.82 31.52 -21.57
CA ASP A 26 -36.68 32.95 -21.79
C ASP A 26 -36.20 33.29 -23.20
N SER A 27 -35.38 32.41 -23.81
CA SER A 27 -34.86 32.62 -25.17
C SER A 27 -35.38 31.58 -26.16
N LYS A 28 -35.35 31.92 -27.45
CA LYS A 28 -35.63 30.95 -28.53
C LYS A 28 -34.63 29.79 -28.51
N ALA A 29 -33.35 30.09 -28.31
CA ALA A 29 -32.29 29.09 -28.21
C ALA A 29 -32.51 28.11 -27.06
N ASP A 30 -33.01 28.56 -25.90
CA ASP A 30 -33.31 27.66 -24.79
C ASP A 30 -34.49 26.75 -25.07
N ARG A 31 -35.54 27.28 -25.68
CA ARG A 31 -36.70 26.49 -26.13
C ARG A 31 -36.28 25.42 -27.15
N ASP A 32 -35.44 25.78 -28.11
CA ASP A 32 -34.91 24.84 -29.11
C ASP A 32 -34.05 23.74 -28.44
N ARG A 33 -33.23 24.09 -27.44
CA ARG A 33 -32.47 23.11 -26.65
C ARG A 33 -33.37 22.16 -25.86
N GLY A 34 -34.41 22.69 -25.21
CA GLY A 34 -35.39 21.87 -24.48
C GLY A 34 -36.14 20.92 -25.42
N HIS A 35 -36.57 21.41 -26.57
CA HIS A 35 -37.21 20.59 -27.60
C HIS A 35 -36.29 19.46 -28.09
N MET A 36 -35.03 19.76 -28.38
CA MET A 36 -34.04 18.76 -28.80
C MET A 36 -33.77 17.70 -27.71
N ARG A 37 -33.74 18.08 -26.44
CA ARG A 37 -33.61 17.13 -25.32
C ARG A 37 -34.81 16.17 -25.26
N LEU A 38 -36.04 16.69 -25.36
CA LEU A 38 -37.26 15.87 -25.37
C LEU A 38 -37.30 14.91 -26.56
N LEU A 39 -37.03 15.43 -27.76
CA LEU A 39 -37.05 14.62 -28.99
C LEU A 39 -36.07 13.45 -28.90
N ASN A 40 -34.87 13.69 -28.40
CA ASN A 40 -33.85 12.65 -28.31
C ASN A 40 -34.04 11.71 -27.11
N ALA A 41 -34.60 12.20 -25.99
CA ALA A 41 -35.04 11.32 -24.91
C ALA A 41 -36.16 10.38 -25.37
N ALA A 42 -37.11 10.87 -26.17
CA ALA A 42 -38.18 10.06 -26.75
C ALA A 42 -37.63 8.90 -27.60
N LYS A 43 -36.64 9.17 -28.47
CA LYS A 43 -35.97 8.12 -29.26
C LYS A 43 -35.31 7.04 -28.40
N LEU A 44 -34.68 7.43 -27.29
CA LEU A 44 -34.07 6.48 -26.35
C LEU A 44 -35.12 5.62 -25.65
N LEU A 45 -36.24 6.22 -25.24
CA LEU A 45 -37.35 5.50 -24.62
C LEU A 45 -38.03 4.55 -25.61
N ASP A 46 -38.17 4.95 -26.87
CA ASP A 46 -38.69 4.08 -27.94
C ASP A 46 -37.79 2.85 -28.11
N TRP A 47 -36.48 3.06 -28.24
CA TRP A 47 -35.51 1.96 -28.33
C TRP A 47 -35.50 1.05 -27.09
N LEU A 48 -35.59 1.62 -25.88
CA LEU A 48 -35.68 0.81 -24.65
C LEU A 48 -37.01 0.03 -24.57
N ALA A 49 -38.11 0.56 -25.12
CA ALA A 49 -39.40 -0.11 -25.14
C ALA A 49 -39.39 -1.42 -25.97
N ASP A 50 -38.49 -1.53 -26.93
CA ASP A 50 -38.30 -2.75 -27.76
C ASP A 50 -37.60 -3.90 -27.01
N HIS A 51 -37.05 -3.64 -25.82
CA HIS A 51 -36.36 -4.63 -25.00
C HIS A 51 -37.26 -5.16 -23.88
N PRO A 52 -37.10 -6.43 -23.45
CA PRO A 52 -37.90 -7.01 -22.38
C PRO A 52 -37.59 -6.36 -21.02
N GLY A 53 -38.60 -6.23 -20.16
CA GLY A 53 -38.50 -5.73 -18.78
C GLY A 53 -39.74 -4.96 -18.33
N ASP A 54 -40.05 -5.01 -17.04
CA ASP A 54 -41.24 -4.38 -16.46
C ASP A 54 -41.03 -2.88 -16.16
N GLY A 55 -39.76 -2.46 -16.02
CA GLY A 55 -39.35 -1.07 -15.82
C GLY A 55 -38.20 -0.65 -16.73
N TRP A 56 -37.94 0.66 -16.80
CA TRP A 56 -36.91 1.24 -17.66
C TRP A 56 -35.50 0.71 -17.35
N GLN A 57 -35.20 0.43 -16.09
CA GLN A 57 -33.92 -0.09 -15.64
C GLN A 57 -33.69 -1.55 -16.07
N GLU A 58 -34.73 -2.37 -16.09
CA GLU A 58 -34.64 -3.74 -16.60
C GLU A 58 -34.42 -3.74 -18.10
N ARG A 59 -35.15 -2.89 -18.82
CA ARG A 59 -34.98 -2.67 -20.26
C ARG A 59 -33.57 -2.17 -20.60
N TRP A 60 -33.02 -1.25 -19.80
CA TRP A 60 -31.63 -0.79 -19.92
C TRP A 60 -30.62 -1.94 -19.83
N ARG A 61 -30.85 -2.88 -18.89
CA ARG A 61 -29.98 -4.06 -18.72
C ARG A 61 -30.17 -5.07 -19.85
N ALA A 62 -31.42 -5.32 -20.26
CA ALA A 62 -31.73 -6.23 -21.36
C ALA A 62 -31.17 -5.75 -22.70
N ALA A 63 -31.05 -4.43 -22.88
CA ALA A 63 -30.43 -3.80 -24.03
C ALA A 63 -28.89 -3.80 -24.01
N ASP A 64 -28.26 -4.36 -22.97
CA ASP A 64 -26.81 -4.33 -22.74
C ASP A 64 -26.21 -2.90 -22.82
N ALA A 65 -27.01 -1.90 -22.42
CA ALA A 65 -26.64 -0.49 -22.59
C ALA A 65 -25.40 -0.08 -21.76
N ASP A 66 -25.12 -0.80 -20.67
CA ASP A 66 -23.94 -0.59 -19.83
C ASP A 66 -22.61 -0.94 -20.51
N SER A 67 -22.64 -1.66 -21.64
CA SER A 67 -21.45 -1.96 -22.45
C SER A 67 -20.78 -0.70 -23.03
N GLY A 68 -21.53 0.40 -23.14
CA GLY A 68 -20.95 1.72 -23.30
C GLY A 68 -21.78 2.69 -24.12
N LYS A 69 -21.48 3.97 -23.97
CA LYS A 69 -22.16 5.06 -24.69
C LYS A 69 -22.22 4.83 -26.20
N GLU A 70 -21.12 4.41 -26.81
CA GLU A 70 -21.07 4.23 -28.27
C GLU A 70 -21.98 3.09 -28.74
N VAL A 71 -22.20 2.05 -27.92
CA VAL A 71 -23.17 0.99 -28.19
C VAL A 71 -24.58 1.56 -28.22
N VAL A 72 -24.95 2.37 -27.23
CA VAL A 72 -26.25 3.05 -27.17
C VAL A 72 -26.44 4.00 -28.37
N LEU A 73 -25.41 4.78 -28.72
CA LEU A 73 -25.49 5.71 -29.87
C LEU A 73 -25.70 4.95 -31.18
N ALA A 74 -24.92 3.90 -31.43
CA ALA A 74 -25.03 3.08 -32.65
C ALA A 74 -26.38 2.36 -32.73
N ALA A 75 -26.89 1.84 -31.62
CA ALA A 75 -28.18 1.14 -31.58
C ALA A 75 -29.38 2.05 -31.93
N VAL A 76 -29.31 3.34 -31.57
CA VAL A 76 -30.44 4.28 -31.76
C VAL A 76 -30.31 5.13 -33.02
N LEU A 77 -29.09 5.48 -33.44
CA LEU A 77 -28.85 6.34 -34.60
C LEU A 77 -28.33 5.60 -35.83
N GLY A 78 -27.87 4.36 -35.68
CA GLY A 78 -27.12 3.64 -36.70
C GLY A 78 -25.65 4.09 -36.80
N ASP A 79 -24.94 3.54 -37.78
CA ASP A 79 -23.49 3.73 -37.93
C ASP A 79 -23.10 5.06 -38.60
N ASP A 80 -23.96 5.60 -39.48
CA ASP A 80 -23.69 6.84 -40.24
C ASP A 80 -24.44 8.05 -39.63
N GLN A 81 -23.82 8.63 -38.60
CA GLN A 81 -24.44 9.64 -37.73
C GLN A 81 -23.61 10.92 -37.66
N SER A 82 -24.26 12.06 -37.87
CA SER A 82 -23.64 13.37 -37.72
C SER A 82 -23.32 13.69 -36.26
N GLU A 83 -22.32 14.55 -36.03
CA GLU A 83 -21.96 15.02 -34.70
C GLU A 83 -23.13 15.71 -33.98
N SER A 84 -24.01 16.40 -34.73
CA SER A 84 -25.22 17.04 -34.19
C SER A 84 -26.21 16.01 -33.65
N GLN A 85 -26.46 14.92 -34.38
CA GLN A 85 -27.35 13.84 -33.93
C GLN A 85 -26.79 13.15 -32.67
N ARG A 86 -25.48 12.88 -32.67
CA ARG A 86 -24.78 12.30 -31.50
C ARG A 86 -24.91 13.20 -30.28
N ASN A 87 -24.66 14.49 -30.42
CA ASN A 87 -24.79 15.48 -29.33
C ASN A 87 -26.24 15.59 -28.84
N GLY A 88 -27.22 15.56 -29.74
CA GLY A 88 -28.63 15.52 -29.40
C GLY A 88 -29.01 14.30 -28.55
N LEU A 89 -28.56 13.10 -28.97
CA LEU A 89 -28.85 11.86 -28.23
C LEU A 89 -28.17 11.81 -26.87
N VAL A 90 -26.91 12.24 -26.78
CA VAL A 90 -26.20 12.40 -25.50
C VAL A 90 -26.96 13.36 -24.58
N ALA A 91 -27.51 14.45 -25.10
CA ALA A 91 -28.31 15.38 -24.30
C ALA A 91 -29.62 14.75 -23.79
N GLY A 92 -30.31 13.96 -24.62
CA GLY A 92 -31.50 13.20 -24.19
C GLY A 92 -31.16 12.15 -23.12
N LEU A 93 -30.07 11.41 -23.31
CA LEU A 93 -29.60 10.41 -22.35
C LEU A 93 -29.19 11.02 -21.00
N ASN A 94 -28.57 12.20 -21.04
CA ASN A 94 -28.28 12.96 -19.82
C ASN A 94 -29.56 13.29 -19.04
N CYS A 95 -30.66 13.66 -19.73
CA CYS A 95 -31.93 13.93 -19.06
C CYS A 95 -32.51 12.66 -18.40
N LEU A 96 -32.47 11.51 -19.09
CA LEU A 96 -32.96 10.24 -18.51
C LEU A 96 -32.17 9.84 -17.26
N MET A 97 -30.84 10.03 -17.26
CA MET A 97 -30.00 9.78 -16.08
C MET A 97 -30.26 10.77 -14.95
N MET A 98 -30.32 12.07 -15.25
CA MET A 98 -30.59 13.13 -14.26
C MET A 98 -31.96 12.97 -13.58
N SER A 99 -32.97 12.54 -14.34
CA SER A 99 -34.32 12.25 -13.85
C SER A 99 -34.47 10.84 -13.29
N ARG A 100 -33.36 10.10 -13.06
CA ARG A 100 -33.34 8.77 -12.44
C ARG A 100 -34.26 7.74 -13.12
N ILE A 101 -34.45 7.86 -14.44
CA ILE A 101 -35.20 6.90 -15.27
C ILE A 101 -34.35 5.65 -15.50
N VAL A 102 -33.07 5.85 -15.79
CA VAL A 102 -32.07 4.80 -15.89
C VAL A 102 -30.88 5.14 -15.00
N LEU A 103 -30.32 4.13 -14.34
CA LEU A 103 -29.19 4.22 -13.43
C LEU A 103 -28.04 3.36 -13.98
N PRO A 104 -27.16 3.93 -14.82
CA PRO A 104 -26.10 3.15 -15.46
C PRO A 104 -25.07 2.64 -14.48
N GLY A 105 -24.38 1.57 -14.85
CA GLY A 105 -23.25 1.01 -14.11
C GLY A 105 -22.07 1.99 -14.00
N TYR A 106 -21.27 1.86 -12.94
CA TYR A 106 -20.05 2.67 -12.77
C TYR A 106 -19.06 2.55 -13.95
N ALA A 107 -18.99 1.39 -14.62
CA ALA A 107 -18.14 1.19 -15.78
C ALA A 107 -18.59 2.08 -16.96
N PHE A 108 -19.91 2.11 -17.22
CA PHE A 108 -20.53 2.98 -18.21
C PHE A 108 -20.21 4.45 -17.91
N LEU A 109 -20.49 4.92 -16.68
CA LEU A 109 -20.29 6.32 -16.28
C LEU A 109 -18.82 6.77 -16.41
N ARG A 110 -17.86 5.86 -16.17
CA ARG A 110 -16.42 6.16 -16.37
C ARG A 110 -16.04 6.22 -17.85
N GLY A 111 -16.64 5.38 -18.70
CA GLY A 111 -16.46 5.41 -20.15
C GLY A 111 -17.19 6.58 -20.84
N TYR A 112 -18.21 7.15 -20.19
CA TYR A 112 -19.11 8.15 -20.75
C TYR A 112 -18.40 9.45 -21.17
N LYS A 113 -17.36 9.86 -20.42
CA LYS A 113 -16.53 11.06 -20.64
C LYS A 113 -17.28 12.40 -20.71
N ALA A 114 -18.55 12.49 -20.29
CA ALA A 114 -19.30 13.75 -20.31
C ALA A 114 -19.02 14.61 -19.07
N LEU A 115 -18.05 15.53 -19.19
CA LEU A 115 -17.71 16.47 -18.12
C LEU A 115 -18.86 17.39 -17.72
N ARG A 116 -19.76 17.70 -18.66
CA ARG A 116 -20.90 18.59 -18.40
C ARG A 116 -21.98 17.93 -17.54
N LEU A 117 -22.28 16.65 -17.78
CA LEU A 117 -23.27 15.91 -16.99
C LEU A 117 -22.92 15.93 -15.50
N PHE A 118 -21.67 15.64 -15.14
CA PHE A 118 -21.26 15.64 -13.73
C PHE A 118 -21.39 17.02 -13.09
N LYS A 119 -21.16 18.10 -13.84
CA LYS A 119 -21.40 19.47 -13.36
C LYS A 119 -22.89 19.77 -13.19
N ASP A 120 -23.74 19.28 -14.10
CA ASP A 120 -25.19 19.42 -13.98
C ASP A 120 -25.73 18.63 -12.77
N VAL A 121 -25.18 17.45 -12.45
CA VAL A 121 -25.48 16.71 -11.21
C VAL A 121 -25.08 17.51 -9.97
N GLN A 122 -23.92 18.18 -9.99
CA GLN A 122 -23.48 18.99 -8.84
C GLN A 122 -24.40 20.18 -8.55
N GLN A 123 -25.18 20.64 -9.54
CA GLN A 123 -26.18 21.69 -9.35
C GLN A 123 -27.46 21.20 -8.65
N THR A 124 -27.65 19.88 -8.51
CA THR A 124 -28.79 19.32 -7.77
C THR A 124 -28.43 18.98 -6.32
N PHE A 125 -27.19 19.27 -5.90
CA PHE A 125 -26.82 19.14 -4.49
C PHE A 125 -27.51 20.22 -3.66
N PRO A 126 -27.80 19.97 -2.37
CA PRO A 126 -28.38 21.00 -1.50
C PRO A 126 -27.54 22.28 -1.49
N ASP A 127 -28.23 23.41 -1.28
CA ASP A 127 -27.61 24.73 -1.30
C ASP A 127 -26.44 24.82 -0.30
N GLY A 128 -25.27 25.25 -0.78
CA GLY A 128 -24.06 25.40 0.03
C GLY A 128 -23.19 24.15 0.17
N ASP A 129 -23.69 22.94 -0.11
CA ASP A 129 -22.91 21.71 0.04
C ASP A 129 -21.74 21.63 -0.94
N LEU A 130 -21.94 22.09 -2.17
CA LEU A 130 -20.89 22.08 -3.18
C LEU A 130 -19.70 22.97 -2.79
N ASP A 131 -19.99 24.14 -2.21
CA ASP A 131 -18.96 25.07 -1.75
C ASP A 131 -18.32 24.57 -0.46
N THR A 132 -19.09 24.00 0.46
CA THR A 132 -18.58 23.31 1.66
C THR A 132 -17.59 22.19 1.30
N MET A 133 -17.91 21.35 0.31
CA MET A 133 -16.99 20.32 -0.19
C MET A 133 -15.71 20.93 -0.76
N ARG A 134 -15.81 22.00 -1.56
CA ARG A 134 -14.65 22.67 -2.16
C ARG A 134 -13.75 23.30 -1.09
N ASP A 135 -14.34 24.00 -0.14
CA ASP A 135 -13.63 24.67 0.95
C ASP A 135 -12.96 23.65 1.87
N HIS A 136 -13.67 22.56 2.20
CA HIS A 136 -13.09 21.45 2.97
C HIS A 136 -11.89 20.84 2.24
N GLY A 137 -12.03 20.53 0.94
CA GLY A 137 -10.93 20.02 0.13
C GLY A 137 -9.74 20.98 0.07
N ALA A 138 -9.98 22.27 -0.13
CA ALA A 138 -8.94 23.30 -0.14
C ALA A 138 -8.22 23.41 1.22
N GLY A 139 -8.97 23.34 2.34
CA GLY A 139 -8.42 23.32 3.70
C GLY A 139 -7.52 22.11 3.98
N LEU A 140 -7.75 20.99 3.30
CA LEU A 140 -6.89 19.80 3.34
C LEU A 140 -5.68 19.88 2.39
N GLY A 141 -5.50 20.97 1.65
CA GLY A 141 -4.42 21.15 0.68
C GLY A 141 -4.67 20.47 -0.67
N MET A 142 -5.93 20.13 -1.00
CA MET A 142 -6.27 19.61 -2.32
C MET A 142 -6.16 20.69 -3.40
N THR A 143 -5.66 20.32 -4.59
CA THR A 143 -5.72 21.18 -5.76
C THR A 143 -7.15 21.18 -6.32
N PRO A 144 -7.57 22.19 -7.10
CA PRO A 144 -8.90 22.18 -7.72
C PRO A 144 -9.19 20.93 -8.56
N ARG A 145 -8.14 20.29 -9.08
CA ARG A 145 -8.23 19.03 -9.83
C ARG A 145 -8.57 17.86 -8.92
N HIS A 146 -7.93 17.74 -7.76
CA HIS A 146 -8.28 16.70 -6.79
C HIS A 146 -9.75 16.81 -6.41
N VAL A 147 -10.20 18.02 -6.09
CA VAL A 147 -11.62 18.29 -5.76
C VAL A 147 -12.53 17.88 -6.91
N ASP A 148 -12.24 18.29 -8.15
CA ASP A 148 -13.04 17.92 -9.33
C ASP A 148 -13.02 16.39 -9.60
N GLU A 149 -11.89 15.70 -9.39
CA GLU A 149 -11.82 14.24 -9.50
C GLU A 149 -12.69 13.54 -8.44
N GLY A 150 -12.75 14.07 -7.21
CA GLY A 150 -13.64 13.61 -6.15
C GLY A 150 -15.10 13.87 -6.45
N LEU A 151 -15.45 15.12 -6.80
CA LEU A 151 -16.82 15.52 -7.15
C LEU A 151 -17.36 14.70 -8.33
N ARG A 152 -16.55 14.40 -9.35
CA ARG A 152 -16.98 13.52 -10.46
C ARG A 152 -17.32 12.11 -9.97
N LEU A 153 -16.60 11.57 -8.99
CA LEU A 153 -16.92 10.26 -8.44
C LEU A 153 -18.19 10.32 -7.59
N VAL A 154 -18.37 11.37 -6.78
CA VAL A 154 -19.62 11.62 -6.02
C VAL A 154 -20.81 11.74 -6.97
N SER A 155 -20.71 12.52 -8.05
CA SER A 155 -21.75 12.62 -9.07
C SER A 155 -22.04 11.28 -9.74
N ALA A 156 -21.01 10.46 -10.01
CA ALA A 156 -21.21 9.12 -10.55
C ALA A 156 -21.90 8.18 -9.54
N MET A 157 -21.66 8.33 -8.25
CA MET A 157 -22.37 7.60 -7.20
C MET A 157 -23.85 7.97 -7.18
N VAL A 158 -24.18 9.27 -7.17
CA VAL A 158 -25.57 9.76 -7.24
C VAL A 158 -26.31 9.21 -8.46
N LEU A 159 -25.69 9.26 -9.65
CA LEU A 159 -26.29 8.74 -10.88
C LEU A 159 -26.46 7.22 -10.89
N HIS A 160 -25.55 6.49 -10.25
CA HIS A 160 -25.60 5.02 -10.21
C HIS A 160 -26.58 4.50 -9.16
N THR A 161 -26.61 5.10 -7.98
CA THR A 161 -27.49 4.68 -6.89
C THR A 161 -28.90 5.22 -7.04
N GLY A 162 -29.06 6.36 -7.73
CA GLY A 162 -30.32 7.11 -7.79
C GLY A 162 -30.67 7.80 -6.47
N ARG A 163 -29.72 7.86 -5.53
CA ARG A 163 -29.87 8.48 -4.22
C ARG A 163 -29.42 9.94 -4.21
N ASP A 164 -29.99 10.72 -3.31
CA ASP A 164 -29.53 12.08 -3.03
C ASP A 164 -28.17 12.10 -2.32
N LEU A 165 -27.49 13.25 -2.33
CA LEU A 165 -26.13 13.39 -1.79
C LEU A 165 -26.00 12.87 -0.34
N HIS A 166 -26.96 13.22 0.53
CA HIS A 166 -26.98 12.84 1.95
C HIS A 166 -27.47 11.42 2.23
N GLU A 167 -27.95 10.72 1.21
CA GLU A 167 -28.33 9.30 1.29
C GLU A 167 -27.18 8.37 0.87
N LEU A 168 -26.06 8.93 0.43
CA LEU A 168 -24.83 8.17 0.18
C LEU A 168 -24.19 7.74 1.51
N THR A 169 -23.41 6.67 1.44
CA THR A 169 -22.79 6.06 2.62
C THR A 169 -21.33 5.70 2.37
N ALA A 170 -20.62 5.34 3.43
CA ALA A 170 -19.28 4.77 3.34
C ALA A 170 -19.27 3.47 2.50
N GLU A 171 -20.34 2.66 2.56
CA GLU A 171 -20.45 1.42 1.79
C GLU A 171 -20.45 1.68 0.28
N ASP A 172 -21.08 2.76 -0.18
CA ASP A 172 -21.09 3.13 -1.60
C ASP A 172 -19.67 3.43 -2.11
N ILE A 173 -18.83 4.08 -1.29
CA ILE A 173 -17.41 4.30 -1.61
C ILE A 173 -16.63 3.00 -1.60
N PHE A 174 -16.86 2.12 -0.62
CA PHE A 174 -16.21 0.82 -0.56
C PHE A 174 -16.56 -0.04 -1.77
N HIS A 175 -17.83 -0.01 -2.21
CA HIS A 175 -18.31 -0.71 -3.38
C HIS A 175 -17.62 -0.22 -4.67
N VAL A 176 -17.67 1.08 -4.96
CA VAL A 176 -17.07 1.64 -6.18
C VAL A 176 -15.54 1.44 -6.21
N ARG A 177 -14.90 1.51 -5.03
CA ARG A 177 -13.47 1.23 -4.90
C ARG A 177 -13.14 -0.23 -5.20
N ALA A 178 -13.90 -1.17 -4.65
CA ALA A 178 -13.72 -2.60 -4.87
C ALA A 178 -13.95 -2.96 -6.35
N LEU A 179 -14.97 -2.36 -6.98
CA LEU A 179 -15.23 -2.50 -8.40
C LEU A 179 -14.05 -2.00 -9.25
N GLY A 180 -13.52 -0.81 -8.96
CA GLY A 180 -12.35 -0.29 -9.66
C GLY A 180 -11.16 -1.25 -9.61
N ARG A 181 -10.85 -1.79 -8.41
CA ARG A 181 -9.77 -2.76 -8.23
C ARG A 181 -10.00 -4.04 -9.03
N ARG A 182 -11.24 -4.55 -9.08
CA ARG A 182 -11.56 -5.74 -9.88
C ARG A 182 -11.38 -5.51 -11.38
N LEU A 183 -11.81 -4.35 -11.89
CA LEU A 183 -11.78 -4.06 -13.33
C LEU A 183 -10.42 -3.59 -13.85
N ARG A 184 -9.60 -2.93 -13.02
CA ARG A 184 -8.36 -2.27 -13.46
C ARG A 184 -7.11 -2.65 -12.68
N GLY A 185 -7.25 -3.50 -11.65
CA GLY A 185 -6.19 -3.75 -10.67
C GLY A 185 -6.03 -2.63 -9.62
N GLU A 186 -6.63 -1.45 -9.83
CA GLU A 186 -6.51 -0.28 -8.97
C GLU A 186 -7.85 0.40 -8.72
N ALA A 187 -7.97 1.11 -7.59
CA ALA A 187 -9.16 1.90 -7.29
C ALA A 187 -9.36 3.01 -8.34
N PHE A 188 -10.61 3.42 -8.56
CA PHE A 188 -10.87 4.54 -9.43
C PHE A 188 -10.26 5.84 -8.89
N ILE A 189 -9.73 6.65 -9.81
CA ILE A 189 -9.32 8.02 -9.51
C ILE A 189 -10.49 8.78 -8.90
N GLY A 190 -10.21 9.53 -7.83
CA GLY A 190 -11.19 10.34 -7.10
C GLY A 190 -11.70 9.65 -5.83
N THR A 191 -11.47 8.35 -5.62
CA THR A 191 -12.06 7.62 -4.46
C THR A 191 -11.63 8.19 -3.12
N HIS A 192 -10.33 8.45 -2.91
CA HIS A 192 -9.89 9.07 -1.67
C HIS A 192 -10.41 10.50 -1.51
N THR A 193 -10.55 11.24 -2.61
CA THR A 193 -11.01 12.64 -2.56
C THR A 193 -12.50 12.68 -2.25
N ALA A 194 -13.30 11.86 -2.92
CA ALA A 194 -14.74 11.73 -2.68
C ALA A 194 -15.04 11.41 -1.21
N TRP A 195 -14.24 10.54 -0.57
CA TRP A 195 -14.36 10.28 0.87
C TRP A 195 -14.20 11.56 1.70
N GLU A 196 -13.13 12.32 1.50
CA GLU A 196 -12.92 13.56 2.26
C GLU A 196 -13.97 14.63 1.94
N LEU A 197 -14.41 14.77 0.68
CA LEU A 197 -15.47 15.70 0.32
C LEU A 197 -16.79 15.35 1.01
N LEU A 198 -17.18 14.08 1.02
CA LEU A 198 -18.38 13.60 1.70
C LEU A 198 -18.27 13.70 3.23
N ARG A 199 -17.06 13.65 3.81
CA ARG A 199 -16.85 14.03 5.21
C ARG A 199 -17.09 15.51 5.46
N GLY A 200 -16.65 16.37 4.54
CA GLY A 200 -16.81 17.82 4.62
C GLY A 200 -18.28 18.26 4.78
N VAL A 201 -19.21 17.55 4.15
CA VAL A 201 -20.67 17.79 4.25
C VAL A 201 -21.39 16.85 5.23
N GLY A 202 -20.67 16.09 6.05
CA GLY A 202 -21.25 15.26 7.11
C GLY A 202 -21.89 13.94 6.66
N VAL A 203 -21.85 13.60 5.38
CA VAL A 203 -22.35 12.32 4.84
C VAL A 203 -21.54 11.14 5.41
N ILE A 204 -20.22 11.32 5.52
CA ILE A 204 -19.35 10.35 6.20
C ILE A 204 -18.99 10.90 7.57
N GLN A 205 -19.48 10.24 8.62
CA GLN A 205 -19.26 10.64 10.01
C GLN A 205 -17.90 10.18 10.57
N SER A 206 -17.19 9.31 9.86
CA SER A 206 -15.88 8.83 10.32
C SER A 206 -14.86 9.97 10.37
N LYS A 207 -14.07 10.00 11.45
CA LYS A 207 -12.92 10.91 11.60
C LYS A 207 -11.68 10.41 10.86
N GLU A 208 -11.70 9.15 10.42
CA GLU A 208 -10.59 8.48 9.76
C GLU A 208 -10.54 8.83 8.27
N THR A 209 -9.32 8.84 7.71
CA THR A 209 -9.16 8.89 6.25
C THR A 209 -9.70 7.59 5.64
N LEU A 210 -10.04 7.58 4.34
CA LEU A 210 -10.45 6.34 3.67
C LEU A 210 -9.41 5.22 3.84
N LYS A 211 -8.12 5.57 3.87
CA LYS A 211 -7.05 4.59 4.05
C LYS A 211 -7.11 3.93 5.42
N ASP A 212 -7.43 4.71 6.46
CA ASP A 212 -7.57 4.27 7.84
C ASP A 212 -8.86 3.47 8.04
N ALA A 213 -9.98 3.95 7.49
CA ALA A 213 -11.25 3.21 7.52
C ALA A 213 -11.18 1.84 6.81
N LEU A 214 -10.26 1.68 5.85
CA LEU A 214 -10.00 0.40 5.17
C LEU A 214 -9.02 -0.51 5.93
N ARG A 215 -8.34 -0.01 6.96
CA ARG A 215 -7.42 -0.80 7.77
C ARG A 215 -8.23 -1.52 8.84
N PHE A 216 -8.20 -2.84 8.78
CA PHE A 216 -8.65 -3.64 9.93
C PHE A 216 -7.65 -3.46 11.07
N GLY A 217 -8.16 -3.11 12.25
CA GLY A 217 -7.40 -3.15 13.50
C GLY A 217 -7.08 -4.57 13.93
N GLN A 218 -6.67 -4.73 15.19
CA GLN A 218 -6.57 -6.05 15.80
C GLN A 218 -7.95 -6.69 15.90
N ARG A 219 -8.07 -7.97 15.52
CA ARG A 219 -9.33 -8.71 15.55
C ARG A 219 -9.45 -9.54 16.82
N PRO A 220 -10.67 -9.79 17.33
CA PRO A 220 -10.92 -10.77 18.37
C PRO A 220 -10.36 -12.14 17.98
N THR A 221 -9.94 -12.92 18.97
CA THR A 221 -9.36 -14.26 18.76
C THR A 221 -10.35 -15.19 18.06
N ALA A 222 -11.62 -15.16 18.49
CA ALA A 222 -12.70 -15.92 17.87
C ALA A 222 -12.81 -15.67 16.35
N GLU A 223 -12.85 -14.41 15.91
CA GLU A 223 -12.92 -14.09 14.47
C GLU A 223 -11.71 -14.59 13.68
N LEU A 224 -10.52 -14.57 14.28
CA LEU A 224 -9.30 -15.07 13.63
C LEU A 224 -9.35 -16.60 13.49
N VAL A 225 -9.86 -17.31 14.49
CA VAL A 225 -10.09 -18.76 14.42
C VAL A 225 -11.18 -19.09 13.39
N ASP A 226 -12.28 -18.34 13.40
CA ASP A 226 -13.43 -18.52 12.50
C ASP A 226 -13.06 -18.36 11.03
N SER A 227 -12.06 -17.54 10.72
CA SER A 227 -11.57 -17.37 9.36
C SER A 227 -11.06 -18.66 8.70
N TYR A 228 -10.80 -19.71 9.49
CA TYR A 228 -10.39 -21.03 9.00
C TYR A 228 -11.55 -22.03 8.89
N ASN A 229 -12.79 -21.65 9.23
CA ASN A 229 -13.98 -22.49 9.15
C ASN A 229 -13.85 -23.85 9.87
N ILE A 230 -13.36 -23.84 11.11
CA ILE A 230 -13.24 -25.07 11.92
C ILE A 230 -14.64 -25.64 12.20
N GLN A 231 -14.88 -26.90 11.85
CA GLN A 231 -16.19 -27.55 11.95
C GLN A 231 -16.47 -28.04 13.37
N SER A 232 -15.49 -28.66 14.03
CA SER A 232 -15.61 -29.11 15.41
C SER A 232 -15.73 -27.92 16.36
N THR A 233 -16.94 -27.73 16.92
CA THR A 233 -17.20 -26.64 17.88
C THR A 233 -16.38 -26.80 19.17
N GLY A 234 -16.17 -28.05 19.62
CA GLY A 234 -15.33 -28.35 20.80
C GLY A 234 -13.90 -27.88 20.60
N ILE A 235 -13.28 -28.26 19.48
CA ILE A 235 -11.89 -27.89 19.20
C ILE A 235 -11.74 -26.41 18.89
N ARG A 236 -12.71 -25.81 18.18
CA ARG A 236 -12.77 -24.35 18.02
C ARG A 236 -12.70 -23.64 19.36
N ASN A 237 -13.49 -24.06 20.36
CA ASN A 237 -13.51 -23.42 21.68
C ASN A 237 -12.18 -23.58 22.43
N VAL A 238 -11.53 -24.75 22.32
CA VAL A 238 -10.18 -24.99 22.87
C VAL A 238 -9.16 -24.05 22.24
N LEU A 239 -9.15 -23.95 20.91
CA LEU A 239 -8.23 -23.09 20.17
C LEU A 239 -8.43 -21.62 20.54
N VAL A 240 -9.67 -21.14 20.60
CA VAL A 240 -9.99 -19.76 21.00
C VAL A 240 -9.48 -19.48 22.41
N ARG A 241 -9.85 -20.32 23.40
CA ARG A 241 -9.44 -20.11 24.80
C ARG A 241 -7.92 -20.17 24.96
N TYR A 242 -7.25 -21.09 24.26
CA TYR A 242 -5.80 -21.22 24.36
C TYR A 242 -5.12 -19.99 23.79
N LEU A 243 -5.58 -19.52 22.63
CA LEU A 243 -5.04 -18.34 22.00
C LEU A 243 -5.31 -17.08 22.83
N ASP A 244 -6.47 -16.97 23.49
CA ASP A 244 -6.76 -15.87 24.42
C ASP A 244 -5.81 -15.85 25.63
N GLU A 245 -5.49 -17.02 26.21
CA GLU A 245 -4.51 -17.12 27.31
C GLU A 245 -3.11 -16.70 26.86
N ARG A 246 -2.72 -17.04 25.62
CA ARG A 246 -1.41 -16.69 25.05
C ARG A 246 -1.32 -15.22 24.63
N ARG A 247 -2.45 -14.56 24.32
CA ARG A 247 -2.49 -13.26 23.65
C ARG A 247 -1.81 -12.13 24.43
N PRO A 248 -1.97 -11.98 25.76
CA PRO A 248 -1.30 -10.91 26.52
C PRO A 248 0.23 -11.01 26.53
N GLY A 249 0.79 -12.20 26.32
CA GLY A 249 2.23 -12.46 26.41
C GLY A 249 3.02 -12.27 25.11
N VAL A 250 2.38 -11.86 24.01
CA VAL A 250 3.01 -11.75 22.68
C VAL A 250 2.54 -10.51 21.91
N ASP A 251 3.40 -9.99 21.04
CA ASP A 251 3.00 -8.96 20.06
C ASP A 251 1.97 -9.50 19.06
N TYR A 252 1.14 -8.64 18.48
CA TYR A 252 0.02 -9.09 17.65
C TYR A 252 0.48 -9.74 16.34
N GLY A 253 1.64 -9.34 15.81
CA GLY A 253 2.28 -10.02 14.69
C GLY A 253 2.60 -11.49 15.00
N SER A 254 3.23 -11.74 16.15
CA SER A 254 3.54 -13.07 16.68
C SER A 254 2.28 -13.87 16.99
N PHE A 255 1.27 -13.24 17.60
CA PHE A 255 -0.04 -13.83 17.87
C PHE A 255 -0.71 -14.33 16.59
N ARG A 256 -0.80 -13.50 15.55
CA ARG A 256 -1.34 -13.92 14.24
C ARG A 256 -0.55 -15.07 13.62
N GLY A 257 0.77 -15.10 13.83
CA GLY A 257 1.61 -16.22 13.44
C GLY A 257 1.23 -17.51 14.17
N LEU A 258 0.94 -17.43 15.46
CA LEU A 258 0.48 -18.56 16.29
C LEU A 258 -0.88 -19.09 15.83
N VAL A 259 -1.86 -18.20 15.62
CA VAL A 259 -3.18 -18.54 15.06
C VAL A 259 -3.03 -19.29 13.73
N ARG A 260 -2.25 -18.72 12.80
CA ARG A 260 -2.03 -19.33 11.48
C ARG A 260 -1.50 -20.76 11.59
N GLU A 261 -0.58 -21.00 12.52
CA GLU A 261 0.11 -22.28 12.61
C GLU A 261 -0.69 -23.33 13.36
N LEU A 262 -1.36 -22.97 14.46
CA LEU A 262 -2.20 -23.91 15.22
C LEU A 262 -3.56 -24.16 14.55
N VAL A 263 -4.23 -23.10 14.11
CA VAL A 263 -5.57 -23.22 13.53
C VAL A 263 -5.48 -23.62 12.06
N GLY A 264 -4.68 -22.91 11.27
CA GLY A 264 -4.63 -23.10 9.82
C GLY A 264 -3.75 -24.27 9.37
N VAL A 265 -2.49 -24.31 9.81
CA VAL A 265 -1.52 -25.30 9.33
C VAL A 265 -1.69 -26.65 10.04
N PHE A 266 -2.11 -26.65 11.30
CA PHE A 266 -2.31 -27.87 12.09
C PHE A 266 -3.76 -28.35 12.01
N TRP A 267 -4.70 -27.66 12.67
CA TRP A 267 -6.05 -28.21 12.85
C TRP A 267 -6.89 -28.25 11.56
N ALA A 268 -6.98 -27.14 10.82
CA ALA A 268 -7.78 -27.08 9.60
C ALA A 268 -7.31 -28.07 8.52
N ASP A 269 -6.00 -28.34 8.44
CA ASP A 269 -5.47 -29.39 7.54
C ASP A 269 -5.91 -30.79 8.00
N ILE A 270 -5.87 -31.08 9.30
CA ILE A 270 -6.33 -32.36 9.86
C ILE A 270 -7.81 -32.57 9.55
N GLU A 271 -8.65 -31.58 9.86
CA GLU A 271 -10.10 -31.66 9.65
C GLU A 271 -10.48 -31.77 8.17
N ALA A 272 -9.73 -31.12 7.27
CA ALA A 272 -9.93 -31.23 5.83
C ALA A 272 -9.67 -32.65 5.28
N HIS A 273 -8.78 -33.43 5.92
CA HIS A 273 -8.44 -34.79 5.50
C HIS A 273 -9.13 -35.88 6.35
N HIS A 274 -9.64 -35.52 7.52
CA HIS A 274 -10.37 -36.40 8.42
C HIS A 274 -11.65 -35.72 8.91
N PRO A 275 -12.68 -35.57 8.05
CA PRO A 275 -13.92 -34.89 8.42
C PRO A 275 -14.60 -35.54 9.63
N GLY A 276 -15.07 -34.72 10.57
CA GLY A 276 -15.72 -35.17 11.80
C GLY A 276 -14.77 -35.47 12.96
N ILE A 277 -13.45 -35.33 12.78
CA ILE A 277 -12.50 -35.42 13.90
C ILE A 277 -12.74 -34.28 14.89
N ASP A 278 -12.87 -34.62 16.17
CA ASP A 278 -13.25 -33.68 17.24
C ASP A 278 -12.41 -33.84 18.52
N THR A 279 -11.31 -34.59 18.44
CA THR A 279 -10.43 -34.91 19.57
C THR A 279 -8.99 -34.45 19.36
N LEU A 280 -8.34 -33.99 20.42
CA LEU A 280 -6.89 -33.71 20.42
C LEU A 280 -6.04 -34.99 20.50
N ARG A 281 -6.61 -36.12 20.94
CA ARG A 281 -5.90 -37.41 20.98
C ARG A 281 -5.94 -38.03 19.59
N LEU A 282 -5.09 -37.49 18.71
CA LEU A 282 -5.03 -37.87 17.31
C LEU A 282 -4.51 -39.32 17.15
N PRO A 283 -5.14 -40.15 16.30
CA PRO A 283 -4.57 -41.44 15.89
C PRO A 283 -3.23 -41.26 15.17
N ASP A 284 -2.33 -42.24 15.29
CA ASP A 284 -0.99 -42.17 14.71
C ASP A 284 -1.02 -41.95 13.19
N GLU A 285 -1.96 -42.59 12.48
CA GLU A 285 -2.14 -42.41 11.04
C GLU A 285 -2.50 -40.96 10.64
N VAL A 286 -3.28 -40.26 11.47
CA VAL A 286 -3.66 -38.85 11.26
C VAL A 286 -2.45 -37.95 11.47
N VAL A 287 -1.68 -38.23 12.52
CA VAL A 287 -0.45 -37.49 12.86
C VAL A 287 0.59 -37.64 11.76
N ASP A 288 0.83 -38.87 11.30
CA ASP A 288 1.81 -39.15 10.25
C ASP A 288 1.39 -38.56 8.91
N GLY A 289 0.10 -38.68 8.55
CA GLY A 289 -0.46 -38.03 7.37
C GLY A 289 -0.28 -36.51 7.38
N TRP A 290 -0.56 -35.86 8.52
CA TRP A 290 -0.33 -34.43 8.70
C TRP A 290 1.15 -34.06 8.60
N LYS A 291 2.04 -34.80 9.27
CA LYS A 291 3.50 -34.57 9.21
C LYS A 291 4.04 -34.67 7.78
N GLN A 292 3.55 -35.62 7.00
CA GLN A 292 3.91 -35.77 5.58
C GLN A 292 3.47 -34.55 4.76
N ARG A 293 2.21 -34.10 4.92
CA ARG A 293 1.69 -32.90 4.21
C ARG A 293 2.39 -31.62 4.65
N LEU A 294 2.76 -31.50 5.93
CA LEU A 294 3.42 -30.34 6.50
C LEU A 294 4.74 -29.99 5.79
N VAL A 295 5.41 -30.98 5.18
CA VAL A 295 6.69 -30.80 4.47
C VAL A 295 6.58 -29.77 3.34
N THR A 296 5.41 -29.62 2.73
CA THR A 296 5.21 -28.71 1.59
C THR A 296 4.03 -27.77 1.80
N TYR A 297 3.90 -26.79 0.91
CA TYR A 297 2.73 -25.94 0.81
C TYR A 297 2.54 -25.45 -0.63
N VAL A 298 1.30 -25.17 -1.00
CA VAL A 298 0.97 -24.55 -2.29
C VAL A 298 1.06 -23.03 -2.14
N HIS A 299 1.91 -22.40 -2.94
CA HIS A 299 2.08 -20.95 -2.90
C HIS A 299 0.86 -20.25 -3.52
N SER A 300 0.10 -19.51 -2.69
CA SER A 300 -1.22 -18.97 -3.05
C SER A 300 -1.27 -18.09 -4.30
N LYS A 301 -0.15 -17.45 -4.70
CA LYS A 301 -0.09 -16.62 -5.90
C LYS A 301 0.35 -17.35 -7.16
N SER A 302 1.21 -18.36 -7.04
CA SER A 302 1.81 -19.04 -8.20
C SER A 302 1.28 -20.46 -8.40
N GLY A 303 0.57 -21.03 -7.42
CA GLY A 303 0.14 -22.43 -7.44
C GLY A 303 1.29 -23.44 -7.26
N GLU A 304 2.53 -22.97 -7.15
CA GLU A 304 3.71 -23.85 -7.04
C GLU A 304 3.77 -24.54 -5.67
N VAL A 305 4.10 -25.83 -5.68
CA VAL A 305 4.43 -26.59 -4.47
C VAL A 305 5.84 -26.22 -4.01
N LYS A 306 5.96 -25.76 -2.76
CA LYS A 306 7.24 -25.37 -2.15
C LYS A 306 7.49 -26.09 -0.84
N GLU A 307 8.77 -26.36 -0.54
CA GLU A 307 9.18 -26.89 0.75
C GLU A 307 8.85 -25.89 1.89
N ARG A 308 8.17 -26.38 2.94
CA ARG A 308 7.89 -25.60 4.15
C ARG A 308 9.11 -25.60 5.06
N ARG A 309 9.97 -24.61 4.86
CA ARG A 309 11.18 -24.40 5.68
C ARG A 309 10.91 -24.29 7.18
N GLY A 310 9.76 -23.74 7.56
CA GLY A 310 9.34 -23.55 8.97
C GLY A 310 8.66 -24.77 9.62
N ARG A 311 8.63 -25.96 8.98
CA ARG A 311 7.90 -27.13 9.48
C ARG A 311 8.24 -27.53 10.92
N ILE A 312 9.53 -27.45 11.32
CA ILE A 312 9.92 -27.79 12.69
C ILE A 312 9.39 -26.77 13.69
N ALA A 313 9.40 -25.47 13.34
CA ALA A 313 8.85 -24.43 14.21
C ALA A 313 7.33 -24.63 14.43
N VAL A 314 6.60 -25.04 13.37
CA VAL A 314 5.18 -25.42 13.48
C VAL A 314 5.01 -26.61 14.42
N MET A 315 5.78 -27.69 14.23
CA MET A 315 5.72 -28.86 15.13
C MET A 315 6.05 -28.50 16.58
N MET A 316 7.04 -27.64 16.82
CA MET A 316 7.37 -27.22 18.19
C MET A 316 6.27 -26.33 18.80
N ARG A 317 5.55 -25.53 18.01
CA ARG A 317 4.38 -24.77 18.47
C ARG A 317 3.20 -25.67 18.79
N VAL A 318 2.94 -26.69 17.97
CA VAL A 318 1.96 -27.74 18.28
C VAL A 318 2.36 -28.48 19.55
N ARG A 319 3.64 -28.83 19.70
CA ARG A 319 4.14 -29.45 20.94
C ARG A 319 3.90 -28.56 22.16
N GLY A 320 4.24 -27.27 22.06
CA GLY A 320 3.97 -26.28 23.11
C GLY A 320 2.49 -26.20 23.46
N PHE A 321 1.60 -26.12 22.46
CA PHE A 321 0.15 -26.11 22.66
C PHE A 321 -0.35 -27.29 23.51
N TYR A 322 0.09 -28.51 23.21
CA TYR A 322 -0.31 -29.69 23.99
C TYR A 322 0.28 -29.70 25.41
N LEU A 323 1.52 -29.25 25.58
CA LEU A 323 2.18 -29.19 26.88
C LEU A 323 1.57 -28.10 27.78
N ASP A 324 1.28 -26.94 27.23
CA ASP A 324 0.60 -25.84 27.92
C ASP A 324 -0.79 -26.30 28.41
N ILE A 325 -1.58 -27.02 27.58
CA ILE A 325 -2.88 -27.59 28.01
C ILE A 325 -2.71 -28.60 29.16
N GLN A 326 -1.69 -29.46 29.10
CA GLN A 326 -1.41 -30.43 30.16
C GLN A 326 -1.06 -29.73 31.48
N GLU A 327 -0.28 -28.65 31.42
CA GLU A 327 0.06 -27.84 32.59
C GLU A 327 -1.20 -27.17 33.15
N TRP A 328 -1.94 -26.44 32.33
CA TRP A 328 -3.12 -25.68 32.75
C TRP A 328 -4.28 -26.57 33.25
N ALA A 329 -4.32 -27.85 32.87
CA ALA A 329 -5.29 -28.82 33.39
C ALA A 329 -5.17 -29.06 34.91
N HIS A 330 -4.05 -28.73 35.54
CA HIS A 330 -3.90 -28.80 37.00
C HIS A 330 -4.62 -27.65 37.72
N GLU A 331 -4.86 -26.54 37.03
CA GLU A 331 -5.40 -25.30 37.61
C GLU A 331 -6.85 -25.03 37.18
N ASP A 332 -7.22 -25.43 35.96
CA ASP A 332 -8.53 -25.14 35.36
C ASP A 332 -9.18 -26.39 34.75
N PRO A 333 -10.32 -26.86 35.31
CA PRO A 333 -11.00 -28.08 34.88
C PRO A 333 -11.42 -28.11 33.42
N PHE A 334 -11.54 -26.95 32.75
CA PHE A 334 -11.84 -26.92 31.32
C PHE A 334 -10.81 -27.69 30.50
N TRP A 335 -9.53 -27.59 30.86
CA TRP A 335 -8.42 -28.20 30.12
C TRP A 335 -8.27 -29.70 30.39
N ALA A 336 -8.81 -30.21 31.51
CA ALA A 336 -8.62 -31.60 31.94
C ALA A 336 -9.05 -32.63 30.90
N GLN A 337 -10.19 -32.40 30.22
CA GLN A 337 -10.67 -33.29 29.16
C GLN A 337 -9.81 -33.25 27.87
N TRP A 338 -9.04 -32.17 27.69
CA TRP A 338 -8.20 -31.92 26.51
C TRP A 338 -6.72 -32.23 26.76
N ALA A 339 -6.34 -32.49 28.01
CA ALA A 339 -4.99 -32.86 28.42
C ALA A 339 -4.65 -34.28 27.95
N VAL A 340 -4.09 -34.36 26.74
CA VAL A 340 -3.71 -35.63 26.09
C VAL A 340 -2.26 -35.57 25.62
N PRO A 341 -1.59 -36.72 25.40
CA PRO A 341 -0.20 -36.74 24.94
C PRO A 341 0.00 -35.95 23.64
N SER A 342 1.14 -35.27 23.52
CA SER A 342 1.47 -34.52 22.31
C SER A 342 1.76 -35.44 21.13
N PRO A 343 1.22 -35.16 19.92
CA PRO A 343 1.53 -35.91 18.70
C PRO A 343 2.97 -35.67 18.19
N ILE A 344 3.70 -34.73 18.80
CA ILE A 344 5.06 -34.37 18.45
C ILE A 344 6.01 -34.95 19.49
N THR A 345 6.83 -35.90 19.08
CA THR A 345 7.84 -36.56 19.90
C THR A 345 9.13 -35.73 20.03
N ARG A 346 10.04 -36.14 20.91
CA ARG A 346 11.40 -35.54 20.96
C ARG A 346 12.17 -35.79 19.65
N GLY A 347 11.93 -36.92 18.99
CA GLY A 347 12.59 -37.28 17.73
C GLY A 347 12.24 -36.36 16.57
N ASP A 348 11.01 -35.84 16.53
CA ASP A 348 10.55 -34.88 15.51
C ASP A 348 11.37 -33.57 15.51
N GLY A 349 12.00 -33.23 16.65
CA GLY A 349 12.89 -32.07 16.79
C GLY A 349 14.36 -32.35 16.42
N ALA A 350 14.78 -33.61 16.26
CA ALA A 350 16.19 -33.96 16.06
C ALA A 350 16.79 -33.42 14.74
N GLY A 351 15.95 -33.23 13.71
CA GLY A 351 16.35 -32.63 12.42
C GLY A 351 16.59 -31.11 12.46
N ASN A 352 16.23 -30.43 13.55
CA ASN A 352 16.26 -28.97 13.63
C ASN A 352 17.68 -28.41 13.46
N HIS A 353 18.68 -29.06 14.04
CA HIS A 353 20.07 -28.63 13.94
C HIS A 353 20.60 -28.62 12.50
N LYS A 354 20.20 -29.61 11.67
CA LYS A 354 20.54 -29.67 10.25
C LYS A 354 19.88 -28.53 9.48
N ILE A 355 18.61 -28.24 9.75
CA ILE A 355 17.86 -27.15 9.11
C ILE A 355 18.40 -25.78 9.51
N TYR A 356 18.76 -25.58 10.78
CA TYR A 356 19.45 -24.38 11.24
C TYR A 356 20.76 -24.18 10.49
N LYS A 357 21.63 -25.21 10.44
CA LYS A 357 22.88 -25.15 9.68
C LYS A 357 22.66 -24.82 8.20
N GLN A 358 21.68 -25.43 7.54
CA GLN A 358 21.33 -25.12 6.15
C GLN A 358 20.81 -23.69 5.97
N THR A 359 20.01 -23.20 6.92
CA THR A 359 19.47 -21.83 6.91
C THR A 359 20.60 -20.81 7.07
N THR A 360 21.50 -21.03 8.02
CA THR A 360 22.70 -20.22 8.24
C THR A 360 23.62 -20.26 7.01
N ALA A 361 23.88 -21.44 6.43
CA ALA A 361 24.68 -21.57 5.21
C ALA A 361 24.08 -20.80 4.02
N ARG A 362 22.76 -20.92 3.80
CA ARG A 362 22.04 -20.14 2.77
C ARG A 362 22.12 -18.64 3.05
N MET A 363 22.04 -18.23 4.31
CA MET A 363 22.18 -16.83 4.69
C MET A 363 23.57 -16.30 4.35
N HIS A 364 24.64 -16.99 4.74
CA HIS A 364 26.01 -16.59 4.37
C HIS A 364 26.21 -16.55 2.86
N GLN A 365 25.70 -17.57 2.15
CA GLN A 365 25.77 -17.61 0.69
C GLN A 365 25.07 -16.38 0.08
N ARG A 366 23.89 -16.03 0.59
CA ARG A 366 23.12 -14.87 0.13
C ARG A 366 23.89 -13.56 0.33
N VAL A 367 24.63 -13.41 1.43
CA VAL A 367 25.50 -12.26 1.71
C VAL A 367 26.70 -12.25 0.76
N ARG A 368 27.41 -13.37 0.61
CA ARG A 368 28.56 -13.49 -0.30
C ARG A 368 28.23 -13.14 -1.74
N GLU A 369 27.04 -13.50 -2.21
CA GLU A 369 26.56 -13.18 -3.57
C GLU A 369 26.22 -11.70 -3.76
N ARG A 370 25.93 -10.95 -2.69
CA ARG A 370 25.37 -9.59 -2.78
C ARG A 370 26.32 -8.50 -2.32
N LEU A 371 27.11 -8.79 -1.28
CA LEU A 371 28.02 -7.82 -0.68
C LEU A 371 29.00 -7.23 -1.71
N PRO A 372 29.63 -8.02 -2.62
CA PRO A 372 30.53 -7.47 -3.63
C PRO A 372 29.87 -6.49 -4.62
N HIS A 373 28.54 -6.59 -4.81
CA HIS A 373 27.79 -5.74 -5.73
C HIS A 373 27.13 -4.54 -5.04
N LEU A 374 27.20 -4.44 -3.72
CA LEU A 374 26.66 -3.31 -2.97
C LEU A 374 27.21 -1.95 -3.45
N PRO A 375 28.52 -1.78 -3.74
CA PRO A 375 29.03 -0.51 -4.27
C PRO A 375 28.40 -0.10 -5.59
N LEU A 376 28.14 -1.05 -6.51
CA LEU A 376 27.49 -0.75 -7.79
C LEU A 376 26.04 -0.31 -7.59
N LEU A 377 25.31 -0.94 -6.67
CA LEU A 377 23.95 -0.55 -6.33
C LEU A 377 23.89 0.88 -5.78
N VAL A 378 24.81 1.21 -4.86
CA VAL A 378 24.94 2.56 -4.27
C VAL A 378 25.25 3.59 -5.35
N GLN A 379 26.30 3.36 -6.16
CA GLN A 379 26.67 4.25 -7.26
C GLN A 379 25.53 4.45 -8.26
N THR A 380 24.76 3.40 -8.54
CA THR A 380 23.59 3.49 -9.41
C THR A 380 22.49 4.35 -8.79
N ALA A 381 22.21 4.18 -7.48
CA ALA A 381 21.23 4.99 -6.77
C ALA A 381 21.61 6.48 -6.77
N GLU A 382 22.88 6.79 -6.45
CA GLU A 382 23.42 8.15 -6.47
C GLU A 382 23.38 8.77 -7.88
N ARG A 383 23.80 8.00 -8.90
CA ARG A 383 23.80 8.46 -10.29
C ARG A 383 22.38 8.76 -10.77
N VAL A 384 21.43 7.84 -10.56
CA VAL A 384 20.03 8.02 -10.99
C VAL A 384 19.38 9.19 -10.25
N HIS A 385 19.66 9.37 -8.95
CA HIS A 385 19.20 10.54 -8.19
C HIS A 385 19.75 11.84 -8.78
N ARG A 386 21.07 11.93 -8.99
CA ARG A 386 21.74 13.12 -9.54
C ARG A 386 21.27 13.46 -10.95
N GLU A 387 21.17 12.47 -11.84
CA GLU A 387 20.68 12.65 -13.20
C GLU A 387 19.23 13.15 -13.20
N ALA A 388 18.36 12.52 -12.40
CA ALA A 388 16.96 12.93 -12.34
C ALA A 388 16.77 14.34 -11.77
N ALA A 389 17.56 14.72 -10.75
CA ALA A 389 17.54 16.05 -10.16
C ALA A 389 18.05 17.13 -11.13
N THR A 390 19.20 16.92 -11.75
CA THR A 390 19.78 17.89 -12.69
C THR A 390 18.94 18.04 -13.97
N LEU A 391 18.35 16.96 -14.49
CA LEU A 391 17.39 17.02 -15.59
C LEU A 391 16.11 17.77 -15.20
N LEU A 392 15.62 17.59 -13.96
CA LEU A 392 14.47 18.35 -13.47
C LEU A 392 14.79 19.84 -13.38
N GLU A 393 15.97 20.23 -12.89
CA GLU A 393 16.39 21.63 -12.80
C GLU A 393 16.56 22.27 -14.18
N ALA A 394 17.19 21.58 -15.14
CA ALA A 394 17.29 22.04 -16.53
C ALA A 394 15.90 22.27 -17.15
N ALA A 395 14.97 21.34 -16.90
CA ALA A 395 13.60 21.46 -17.35
C ALA A 395 12.85 22.62 -16.65
N ARG A 396 13.10 22.88 -15.35
CA ARG A 396 12.50 24.01 -14.61
C ARG A 396 12.99 25.36 -15.13
N ALA A 397 14.28 25.47 -15.47
CA ALA A 397 14.91 26.68 -16.00
C ALA A 397 14.45 27.04 -17.43
N THR A 398 13.95 26.07 -18.18
CA THR A 398 13.50 26.27 -19.57
C THR A 398 12.06 26.79 -19.60
N SER A 399 11.73 27.74 -20.47
CA SER A 399 10.34 28.22 -20.63
C SER A 399 9.38 27.11 -21.10
N LEU A 400 8.08 27.30 -20.87
CA LEU A 400 7.06 26.34 -21.33
C LEU A 400 7.09 26.21 -22.86
N ASN A 401 7.00 24.97 -23.34
CA ASN A 401 7.20 24.56 -24.73
C ASN A 401 8.60 24.87 -25.31
N GLY A 402 9.54 25.34 -24.47
CA GLY A 402 10.93 25.52 -24.84
C GLY A 402 11.65 24.18 -24.99
N ILE A 403 12.64 24.18 -25.88
CA ILE A 403 13.55 23.05 -26.10
C ILE A 403 14.81 23.30 -25.27
N PHE A 404 15.31 22.25 -24.63
CA PHE A 404 16.57 22.27 -23.91
C PHE A 404 17.36 20.98 -24.16
N GLU A 405 18.67 21.08 -24.11
CA GLU A 405 19.58 19.94 -24.25
C GLU A 405 19.96 19.41 -22.87
N TYR A 406 19.98 18.09 -22.72
CA TYR A 406 20.52 17.43 -21.52
C TYR A 406 21.22 16.13 -21.93
N GLU A 407 22.51 16.01 -21.61
CA GLU A 407 23.33 14.82 -21.90
C GLU A 407 23.19 14.33 -23.36
N GLY A 408 23.22 15.26 -24.31
CA GLY A 408 23.12 14.98 -25.76
C GLY A 408 21.72 14.61 -26.26
N THR A 409 20.69 14.72 -25.41
CA THR A 409 19.29 14.53 -25.82
C THR A 409 18.53 15.85 -25.71
N SER A 410 17.91 16.28 -26.81
CA SER A 410 17.00 17.42 -26.81
C SER A 410 15.65 17.03 -26.20
N TYR A 411 15.19 17.80 -25.23
CA TYR A 411 13.88 17.66 -24.60
C TYR A 411 13.03 18.91 -24.83
N VAL A 412 11.72 18.74 -24.89
CA VAL A 412 10.74 19.83 -24.84
C VAL A 412 10.08 19.85 -23.47
N ARG A 413 10.05 20.99 -22.79
CA ARG A 413 9.24 21.20 -21.58
C ARG A 413 7.77 21.35 -21.98
N GLU A 414 6.92 20.39 -21.69
CA GLU A 414 5.52 20.44 -22.09
C GLU A 414 4.60 20.91 -20.96
N LEU A 415 3.62 21.75 -21.31
CA LEU A 415 2.45 21.98 -20.47
C LEU A 415 1.36 20.98 -20.87
N LEU A 416 0.82 20.18 -19.94
CA LEU A 416 -0.43 19.48 -20.27
C LEU A 416 -1.52 20.52 -20.50
N LYS A 417 -2.36 20.33 -21.53
CA LYS A 417 -3.63 21.05 -21.70
C LYS A 417 -4.55 20.97 -20.45
N VAL A 418 -4.27 20.02 -19.56
CA VAL A 418 -4.97 19.76 -18.30
C VAL A 418 -4.30 20.45 -17.09
N ASN A 419 -3.06 20.92 -17.23
CA ASN A 419 -2.25 21.59 -16.20
C ASN A 419 -2.48 23.10 -16.11
N GLN A 420 -3.64 23.62 -16.52
CA GLN A 420 -4.13 24.86 -15.88
C GLN A 420 -4.50 24.60 -14.40
N VAL A 421 -4.52 23.33 -13.96
CA VAL A 421 -4.65 22.96 -12.55
C VAL A 421 -3.66 21.82 -12.23
N PRO A 422 -2.94 21.88 -11.08
CA PRO A 422 -1.90 20.91 -10.76
C PRO A 422 -2.44 19.46 -10.63
N SER A 423 -1.68 18.51 -11.20
CA SER A 423 -1.79 17.04 -11.28
C SER A 423 -1.72 16.32 -9.91
N ARG A 424 -2.01 15.01 -9.92
CA ARG A 424 -2.27 14.08 -8.79
C ARG A 424 -1.26 14.03 -7.64
N LEU A 425 -0.12 14.67 -7.78
CA LEU A 425 1.04 14.50 -6.91
C LEU A 425 1.73 15.85 -6.61
N ASP A 426 1.06 16.99 -6.87
CA ASP A 426 1.72 18.29 -6.73
C ASP A 426 2.10 18.59 -5.28
N HIS A 427 3.41 18.51 -5.03
CA HIS A 427 4.07 18.88 -3.78
C HIS A 427 4.18 20.41 -3.62
N GLY A 428 3.16 21.18 -4.03
CA GLY A 428 3.18 22.64 -4.00
C GLY A 428 4.05 23.30 -5.10
N SER A 429 4.62 22.54 -6.02
CA SER A 429 5.26 23.03 -7.26
C SER A 429 4.68 22.28 -8.46
N PRO A 430 4.29 22.96 -9.55
CA PRO A 430 3.67 22.32 -10.70
C PRO A 430 4.62 21.27 -11.31
N HIS A 431 4.16 20.02 -11.39
CA HIS A 431 4.90 18.93 -12.04
C HIS A 431 5.46 19.37 -13.39
N VAL A 432 6.74 19.08 -13.58
CA VAL A 432 7.45 19.35 -14.82
C VAL A 432 7.34 18.11 -15.71
N TYR A 433 6.76 18.31 -16.89
CA TYR A 433 6.65 17.28 -17.91
C TYR A 433 7.63 17.58 -19.04
N ILE A 434 8.32 16.53 -19.49
CA ILE A 434 9.28 16.62 -20.58
C ILE A 434 9.00 15.54 -21.62
N ARG A 435 9.44 15.76 -22.85
CA ARG A 435 9.42 14.76 -23.92
C ARG A 435 10.66 14.92 -24.80
N PRO A 436 11.37 13.84 -25.15
CA PRO A 436 12.45 13.91 -26.14
C PRO A 436 11.93 14.47 -27.47
N VAL A 437 12.69 15.35 -28.12
CA VAL A 437 12.37 15.88 -29.44
C VAL A 437 12.36 14.73 -30.46
N GLY A 438 11.39 14.73 -31.38
CA GLY A 438 11.22 13.66 -32.37
C GLY A 438 10.60 12.36 -31.85
N ALA A 439 10.48 12.17 -30.53
CA ALA A 439 9.77 11.02 -29.98
C ALA A 439 8.24 11.19 -30.11
N THR A 440 7.59 10.22 -30.73
CA THR A 440 6.13 10.04 -30.74
C THR A 440 5.59 9.42 -29.43
N GLY A 441 6.50 9.09 -28.51
CA GLY A 441 6.23 8.36 -27.28
C GLY A 441 5.55 9.15 -26.14
N ARG A 442 5.35 8.46 -25.02
CA ARG A 442 4.66 8.94 -23.82
C ARG A 442 5.49 10.01 -23.09
N ARG A 443 4.84 11.11 -22.72
CA ARG A 443 5.39 12.19 -21.88
C ARG A 443 5.97 11.65 -20.58
N ILE A 444 7.09 12.24 -20.14
CA ILE A 444 7.76 11.90 -18.89
C ILE A 444 7.36 12.95 -17.84
N ASN A 445 6.81 12.50 -16.71
CA ASN A 445 6.66 13.37 -15.54
C ASN A 445 7.99 13.40 -14.78
N GLN A 446 8.83 14.37 -15.11
CA GLN A 446 10.19 14.43 -14.59
C GLN A 446 10.23 14.68 -13.09
N SER A 447 9.27 15.42 -12.54
CA SER A 447 9.17 15.62 -11.08
C SER A 447 8.91 14.30 -10.33
N LEU A 448 8.16 13.36 -10.91
CA LEU A 448 7.95 12.05 -10.29
C LEU A 448 9.14 11.13 -10.44
N VAL A 449 9.85 11.21 -11.57
CA VAL A 449 11.09 10.46 -11.78
C VAL A 449 12.13 10.89 -10.74
N GLU A 450 12.30 12.19 -10.55
CA GLU A 450 13.19 12.75 -9.53
C GLU A 450 12.76 12.36 -8.11
N ASP A 451 11.48 12.53 -7.76
CA ASP A 451 11.03 12.15 -6.41
C ASP A 451 11.19 10.65 -6.16
N ASP A 452 10.92 9.81 -7.16
CA ASP A 452 11.16 8.38 -7.04
C ASP A 452 12.64 8.04 -6.86
N ALA A 453 13.54 8.71 -7.59
CA ALA A 453 14.98 8.52 -7.51
C ALA A 453 15.55 8.98 -6.16
N PHE A 454 15.14 10.17 -5.69
CA PHE A 454 15.52 10.72 -4.39
C PHE A 454 15.23 9.74 -3.25
N TRP A 455 13.99 9.25 -3.17
CA TRP A 455 13.58 8.35 -2.09
C TRP A 455 14.21 6.98 -2.19
N SER A 456 14.61 6.54 -3.39
CA SER A 456 15.34 5.27 -3.57
C SER A 456 16.78 5.40 -3.08
N TRP A 457 17.47 6.49 -3.42
CA TRP A 457 18.80 6.82 -2.90
C TRP A 457 18.80 6.97 -1.37
N ALA A 458 17.93 7.82 -0.83
CA ALA A 458 17.84 8.08 0.60
C ALA A 458 17.61 6.79 1.42
N LEU A 459 16.77 5.89 0.89
CA LEU A 459 16.49 4.60 1.50
C LEU A 459 17.69 3.66 1.48
N ILE A 460 18.35 3.51 0.33
CA ILE A 460 19.52 2.62 0.15
C ILE A 460 20.67 3.08 1.05
N GLU A 461 20.98 4.38 1.08
CA GLU A 461 22.03 4.91 1.94
C GLU A 461 21.72 4.70 3.42
N THR A 462 20.50 5.03 3.85
CA THR A 462 20.13 4.88 5.26
C THR A 462 20.22 3.41 5.68
N LEU A 463 19.73 2.46 4.86
CA LEU A 463 19.84 1.02 5.15
C LEU A 463 21.29 0.55 5.21
N ARG A 464 22.14 1.01 4.29
CA ARG A 464 23.56 0.67 4.23
C ARG A 464 24.32 1.17 5.45
N HIS A 465 24.09 2.41 5.86
CA HIS A 465 24.83 3.04 6.96
C HIS A 465 24.36 2.60 8.36
N THR A 466 23.16 2.04 8.50
CA THR A 466 22.57 1.76 9.82
C THR A 466 22.22 0.31 10.08
N GLY A 467 22.01 -0.50 9.04
CA GLY A 467 21.53 -1.88 9.18
C GLY A 467 20.16 -2.01 9.86
N VAL A 468 19.34 -0.94 9.88
CA VAL A 468 18.00 -0.97 10.47
C VAL A 468 17.05 -1.89 9.71
N ARG A 469 16.01 -2.39 10.39
CA ARG A 469 14.91 -3.11 9.76
C ARG A 469 14.08 -2.16 8.89
N ALA A 470 13.35 -2.70 7.92
CA ALA A 470 12.44 -1.90 7.08
C ALA A 470 11.39 -1.15 7.92
N GLU A 471 10.85 -1.82 8.96
CA GLU A 471 9.92 -1.22 9.91
C GLU A 471 10.57 -0.05 10.68
N GLU A 472 11.74 -0.30 11.30
CA GLU A 472 12.53 0.72 12.02
C GLU A 472 12.85 1.93 11.12
N LEU A 473 13.20 1.70 9.85
CA LEU A 473 13.44 2.76 8.87
C LEU A 473 12.21 3.66 8.69
N THR A 474 11.03 3.05 8.56
CA THR A 474 9.77 3.80 8.40
C THR A 474 9.32 4.47 9.69
N GLU A 475 9.83 4.04 10.84
CA GLU A 475 9.57 4.65 12.15
C GLU A 475 10.47 5.85 12.45
N LEU A 476 11.62 5.97 11.79
CA LEU A 476 12.57 7.07 12.03
C LEU A 476 11.87 8.43 11.99
N THR A 477 12.03 9.19 13.06
CA THR A 477 11.51 10.55 13.20
C THR A 477 12.63 11.55 13.34
N HIS A 478 12.34 12.82 13.09
CA HIS A 478 13.27 13.91 13.38
C HIS A 478 13.62 13.99 14.89
N LEU A 479 12.77 13.46 15.77
CA LEU A 479 13.01 13.42 17.23
C LEU A 479 14.04 12.37 17.62
N ALA A 480 14.32 11.40 16.75
CA ALA A 480 15.31 10.35 16.99
C ALA A 480 16.76 10.84 16.86
N LEU A 481 16.98 12.08 16.37
CA LEU A 481 18.31 12.66 16.23
C LEU A 481 18.69 13.37 17.53
N VAL A 482 19.67 12.80 18.22
CA VAL A 482 20.17 13.29 19.51
C VAL A 482 21.64 13.69 19.36
N SER A 483 22.04 14.75 20.05
CA SER A 483 23.44 15.15 20.13
C SER A 483 24.04 14.67 21.44
N TYR A 484 25.14 13.93 21.38
CA TYR A 484 25.87 13.48 22.56
C TYR A 484 27.23 14.16 22.64
N ARG A 485 27.60 14.66 23.82
CA ARG A 485 28.91 15.25 24.04
C ARG A 485 29.81 14.23 24.72
N LEU A 486 30.90 13.85 24.06
CA LEU A 486 31.90 12.94 24.61
C LEU A 486 32.50 13.53 25.89
N PRO A 487 32.47 12.83 27.03
CA PRO A 487 32.95 13.35 28.31
C PRO A 487 34.45 13.69 28.30
N GLU A 488 35.26 12.89 27.60
CA GLU A 488 36.72 13.01 27.59
C GLU A 488 37.23 14.09 26.64
N THR A 489 36.62 14.22 25.45
CA THR A 489 37.09 15.13 24.39
C THR A 489 36.27 16.42 24.29
N GLY A 490 35.05 16.44 24.85
CA GLY A 490 34.10 17.54 24.68
C GLY A 490 33.47 17.62 23.28
N GLU A 491 33.81 16.72 22.37
CA GLU A 491 33.29 16.66 21.00
C GLU A 491 31.80 16.29 20.99
N VAL A 492 31.03 16.94 20.12
CA VAL A 492 29.60 16.67 19.95
C VAL A 492 29.39 15.74 18.76
N VAL A 493 28.90 14.53 19.04
CA VAL A 493 28.60 13.51 18.03
C VAL A 493 27.08 13.35 17.86
N PRO A 494 26.58 13.32 16.62
CA PRO A 494 25.18 13.01 16.36
C PRO A 494 24.92 11.50 16.53
N LEU A 495 23.85 11.19 17.26
CA LEU A 495 23.35 9.84 17.47
C LEU A 495 21.94 9.71 16.90
N LEU A 496 21.62 8.52 16.41
CA LEU A 496 20.29 8.14 15.93
C LEU A 496 19.69 7.10 16.87
N GLN A 497 18.61 7.48 17.56
CA GLN A 497 17.86 6.60 18.44
C GLN A 497 16.92 5.70 17.64
N ILE A 498 17.08 4.40 17.80
CA ILE A 498 16.20 3.39 17.21
C ILE A 498 15.35 2.79 18.31
N VAL A 499 14.05 3.10 18.25
CA VAL A 499 13.01 2.52 19.11
C VAL A 499 12.94 1.01 18.83
N PRO A 500 12.73 0.18 19.87
CA PRO A 500 12.64 -1.27 19.68
C PRO A 500 11.49 -1.67 18.74
N SER A 501 11.82 -2.38 17.66
CA SER A 501 10.86 -3.14 16.85
C SER A 501 10.96 -4.63 17.25
N LYS A 502 9.83 -5.24 17.63
CA LYS A 502 9.71 -6.63 18.16
C LYS A 502 10.32 -6.79 19.57
N SER A 503 10.73 -8.00 19.93
CA SER A 503 11.40 -8.35 21.20
C SER A 503 12.80 -7.75 21.38
N ASN A 504 13.15 -6.73 20.62
CA ASN A 504 14.45 -6.05 20.65
C ASN A 504 14.51 -4.98 21.74
N GLU A 505 15.71 -4.45 21.97
CA GLU A 505 15.96 -3.32 22.86
C GLU A 505 16.18 -2.04 22.07
N GLU A 506 15.90 -0.92 22.74
CA GLU A 506 16.26 0.41 22.26
C GLU A 506 17.77 0.51 22.08
N ARG A 507 18.20 1.20 21.02
CA ARG A 507 19.62 1.39 20.74
C ARG A 507 19.88 2.74 20.11
N LEU A 508 21.02 3.32 20.45
CA LEU A 508 21.58 4.46 19.75
C LEU A 508 22.46 3.95 18.62
N LEU A 509 22.62 4.71 17.55
CA LEU A 509 23.57 4.46 16.46
C LEU A 509 24.40 5.71 16.26
N LEU A 510 25.72 5.56 16.09
CA LEU A 510 26.55 6.70 15.70
C LEU A 510 26.18 7.12 14.26
N VAL A 511 26.00 8.42 14.05
CA VAL A 511 25.71 8.97 12.73
C VAL A 511 27.02 9.35 12.05
N SER A 512 27.43 8.59 11.03
CA SER A 512 28.60 8.94 10.21
C SER A 512 28.36 10.24 9.42
N PRO A 513 29.41 10.93 8.94
CA PRO A 513 29.25 12.13 8.12
C PRO A 513 28.37 11.92 6.88
N GLU A 514 28.48 10.76 6.23
CA GLU A 514 27.66 10.40 5.08
C GLU A 514 26.19 10.24 5.47
N LEU A 515 25.91 9.53 6.57
CA LEU A 515 24.54 9.39 7.08
C LEU A 515 23.96 10.75 7.50
N ALA A 516 24.76 11.61 8.13
CA ALA A 516 24.35 12.97 8.48
C ALA A 516 23.95 13.76 7.22
N SER A 517 24.73 13.66 6.13
CA SER A 517 24.42 14.29 4.85
C SER A 517 23.10 13.78 4.25
N VAL A 518 22.85 12.47 4.29
CA VAL A 518 21.60 11.85 3.82
C VAL A 518 20.41 12.37 4.62
N LEU A 519 20.48 12.28 5.95
CA LEU A 519 19.41 12.73 6.85
C LEU A 519 19.14 14.23 6.73
N ALA A 520 20.18 15.05 6.62
CA ALA A 520 20.06 16.49 6.39
C ALA A 520 19.36 16.80 5.06
N THR A 521 19.70 16.06 4.01
CA THR A 521 19.05 16.20 2.69
C THR A 521 17.56 15.83 2.75
N ILE A 522 17.20 14.74 3.45
CA ILE A 522 15.80 14.36 3.69
C ILE A 522 15.07 15.48 4.45
N ILE A 523 15.63 15.95 5.55
CA ILE A 523 15.04 17.00 6.38
C ILE A 523 14.84 18.29 5.56
N LYS A 524 15.84 18.69 4.78
CA LYS A 524 15.76 19.85 3.90
C LYS A 524 14.63 19.70 2.89
N ARG A 525 14.57 18.57 2.17
CA ARG A 525 13.48 18.31 1.20
C ARG A 525 12.10 18.38 1.84
N LEU A 526 11.95 17.80 3.03
CA LEU A 526 10.68 17.87 3.76
C LEU A 526 10.35 19.31 4.16
N ARG A 527 11.29 20.08 4.73
CA ARG A 527 11.03 21.47 5.11
C ARG A 527 10.70 22.35 3.90
N ASP A 528 11.45 22.22 2.81
CA ASP A 528 11.25 22.98 1.58
C ASP A 528 9.84 22.75 0.99
N ALA A 529 9.37 21.50 1.01
CA ALA A 529 8.03 21.15 0.50
C ALA A 529 6.87 21.49 1.47
N ASN A 530 7.16 21.91 2.70
CA ASN A 530 6.17 22.04 3.78
C ASN A 530 6.33 23.33 4.61
N GLY A 531 6.75 24.43 3.97
CA GLY A 531 6.80 25.75 4.62
C GLY A 531 7.76 25.83 5.81
N GLY A 532 8.90 25.14 5.72
CA GLY A 532 9.94 25.12 6.76
C GLY A 532 9.73 24.09 7.87
N LYS A 533 8.64 23.32 7.85
CA LYS A 533 8.31 22.33 8.89
C LYS A 533 8.38 20.90 8.36
N ILE A 534 8.60 19.93 9.24
CA ILE A 534 8.39 18.52 8.91
C ILE A 534 6.95 18.17 9.30
N PRO A 535 6.10 17.67 8.39
CA PRO A 535 4.73 17.33 8.72
C PRO A 535 4.66 16.22 9.77
N LEU A 536 3.70 16.35 10.68
CA LEU A 536 3.35 15.29 11.61
C LEU A 536 2.38 14.34 10.92
N VAL A 537 2.75 13.07 10.85
CA VAL A 537 2.01 12.03 10.12
C VAL A 537 1.86 10.82 11.01
N ALA A 538 0.71 10.16 10.96
CA ALA A 538 0.52 8.90 11.66
C ALA A 538 1.08 7.73 10.83
N ARG A 539 1.88 6.86 11.45
CA ARG A 539 2.31 5.58 10.87
C ARG A 539 1.32 4.49 11.26
N TYR A 540 0.98 3.63 10.29
CA TYR A 540 0.28 2.38 10.61
C TYR A 540 1.28 1.25 10.66
N ASP A 541 1.29 0.57 11.79
CA ASP A 541 2.01 -0.67 11.99
C ASP A 541 1.24 -1.83 11.35
N SER A 542 1.84 -2.50 10.38
CA SER A 542 1.19 -3.61 9.67
C SER A 542 1.24 -4.94 10.45
N HIS A 543 2.20 -5.07 11.37
CA HIS A 543 2.35 -6.20 12.27
C HIS A 543 1.35 -6.07 13.42
N GLU A 544 1.36 -4.93 14.11
CA GLU A 544 0.48 -4.66 15.25
C GLU A 544 -0.95 -4.27 14.85
N ARG A 545 -1.16 -3.86 13.59
CA ARG A 545 -2.46 -3.38 13.08
C ARG A 545 -2.99 -2.16 13.85
N VAL A 546 -2.09 -1.28 14.29
CA VAL A 546 -2.41 -0.06 15.03
C VAL A 546 -1.85 1.16 14.31
N THR A 547 -2.58 2.27 14.35
CA THR A 547 -2.12 3.57 13.89
C THR A 547 -1.50 4.32 15.07
N GLY A 548 -0.22 4.68 14.96
CA GLY A 548 0.52 5.43 15.97
C GLY A 548 0.17 6.93 15.98
N PRO A 549 0.74 7.69 16.93
CA PRO A 549 0.52 9.13 17.03
C PRO A 549 1.09 9.91 15.83
N LEU A 550 0.68 11.17 15.70
CA LEU A 550 1.23 12.08 14.70
C LEU A 550 2.67 12.46 15.08
N LEU A 551 3.65 11.99 14.31
CA LEU A 551 5.08 12.24 14.56
C LEU A 551 5.79 12.78 13.31
N PRO A 552 6.92 13.50 13.46
CA PRO A 552 7.67 14.05 12.34
C PRO A 552 8.55 12.96 11.68
N HIS A 553 7.91 11.97 11.07
CA HIS A 553 8.61 10.87 10.40
C HIS A 553 9.49 11.37 9.25
N LEU A 554 10.68 10.80 9.08
CA LEU A 554 11.62 11.20 8.02
C LEU A 554 11.27 10.56 6.68
N PHE A 555 10.80 9.30 6.68
CA PHE A 555 10.43 8.58 5.46
C PHE A 555 8.96 8.77 5.10
N GLN A 556 8.58 10.03 4.86
CA GLN A 556 7.23 10.41 4.44
C GLN A 556 7.21 10.98 3.01
N ARG A 557 6.17 10.63 2.25
CA ARG A 557 5.89 11.11 0.89
C ARG A 557 4.47 11.61 0.79
N ARG A 558 4.16 12.37 -0.26
CA ARG A 558 2.79 12.78 -0.58
C ARG A 558 2.28 12.00 -1.81
N PRO A 559 1.80 10.76 -1.66
CA PRO A 559 1.26 9.99 -2.80
C PRO A 559 -0.05 10.58 -3.36
N TYR A 560 -0.69 11.48 -2.61
CA TYR A 560 -1.87 12.26 -3.00
C TYR A 560 -1.65 13.72 -2.55
N TRP A 561 -2.67 14.39 -1.99
CA TRP A 561 -2.53 15.73 -1.39
C TRP A 561 -1.97 15.72 0.04
N GLN A 562 -2.08 14.59 0.77
CA GLN A 562 -1.60 14.47 2.15
C GLN A 562 -0.28 13.72 2.27
N PRO A 563 0.60 14.13 3.21
CA PRO A 563 1.80 13.39 3.54
C PRO A 563 1.45 12.07 4.24
N GLN A 564 2.21 11.03 3.93
CA GLN A 564 2.04 9.68 4.43
C GLN A 564 3.41 9.02 4.63
N VAL A 565 3.56 8.29 5.73
CA VAL A 565 4.74 7.44 5.94
C VAL A 565 4.79 6.36 4.86
N MET A 566 5.98 6.13 4.31
CA MET A 566 6.23 5.09 3.32
C MET A 566 5.93 3.71 3.94
N SER A 567 5.23 2.83 3.21
CA SER A 567 5.03 1.45 3.66
C SER A 567 6.27 0.59 3.37
N GLU A 568 6.45 -0.50 4.12
CA GLU A 568 7.51 -1.48 3.84
C GLU A 568 7.44 -2.06 2.41
N ALA A 569 6.23 -2.19 1.87
CA ALA A 569 6.04 -2.60 0.47
C ALA A 569 6.55 -1.55 -0.52
N ALA A 570 6.34 -0.25 -0.24
CA ALA A 570 6.87 0.83 -1.04
C ALA A 570 8.41 0.91 -0.93
N VAL A 571 8.97 0.66 0.27
CA VAL A 571 10.41 0.49 0.48
C VAL A 571 10.97 -0.60 -0.45
N LYS A 572 10.36 -1.79 -0.43
CA LYS A 572 10.80 -2.92 -1.28
C LYS A 572 10.70 -2.60 -2.77
N HIS A 573 9.59 -2.02 -3.20
CA HIS A 573 9.37 -1.65 -4.61
C HIS A 573 10.42 -0.65 -5.12
N ARG A 574 10.84 0.32 -4.28
CA ARG A 574 11.90 1.27 -4.64
C ARG A 574 13.25 0.61 -4.80
N LEU A 575 13.60 -0.24 -3.84
CA LEU A 575 14.83 -1.04 -3.90
C LEU A 575 14.87 -1.89 -5.19
N ASP A 576 13.75 -2.53 -5.54
CA ASP A 576 13.65 -3.34 -6.76
C ASP A 576 13.85 -2.51 -8.03
N ARG A 577 13.25 -1.32 -8.12
CA ARG A 577 13.43 -0.43 -9.28
C ARG A 577 14.87 0.04 -9.44
N THR A 578 15.58 0.32 -8.36
CA THR A 578 17.01 0.68 -8.45
C THR A 578 17.85 -0.52 -8.86
N LEU A 579 17.54 -1.73 -8.36
CA LEU A 579 18.22 -2.97 -8.77
C LEU A 579 18.01 -3.27 -10.25
N GLU A 580 16.80 -3.10 -10.77
CA GLU A 580 16.52 -3.25 -12.20
C GLU A 580 17.44 -2.36 -13.05
N ALA A 581 17.68 -1.11 -12.60
CA ALA A 581 18.57 -0.17 -13.27
C ALA A 581 20.06 -0.57 -13.21
N THR A 582 20.47 -1.47 -12.31
CA THR A 582 21.86 -1.98 -12.26
C THR A 582 22.12 -3.08 -13.29
N GLY A 583 21.07 -3.79 -13.75
CA GLY A 583 21.22 -4.96 -14.60
C GLY A 583 21.89 -6.18 -13.93
N LEU A 584 22.10 -6.15 -12.61
CA LEU A 584 22.78 -7.23 -11.87
C LEU A 584 22.03 -8.56 -11.98
N ARG A 585 22.80 -9.63 -12.21
CA ARG A 585 22.31 -11.00 -12.30
C ARG A 585 23.10 -11.93 -11.39
N ASP A 586 22.45 -12.97 -10.91
CA ASP A 586 23.11 -14.06 -10.19
C ASP A 586 23.84 -15.03 -11.14
N GLN A 587 24.52 -16.02 -10.57
CA GLN A 587 25.26 -17.04 -11.34
C GLN A 587 24.37 -17.88 -12.27
N ALA A 588 23.05 -17.92 -12.02
CA ALA A 588 22.07 -18.61 -12.87
C ALA A 588 21.47 -17.67 -13.93
N GLY A 589 21.99 -16.45 -14.07
CA GLY A 589 21.53 -15.44 -15.02
C GLY A 589 20.21 -14.78 -14.63
N GLN A 590 19.68 -15.03 -13.42
CA GLN A 590 18.44 -14.41 -12.94
C GLN A 590 18.72 -13.03 -12.33
N PRO A 591 17.79 -12.07 -12.40
CA PRO A 591 17.98 -10.76 -11.78
C PRO A 591 18.28 -10.88 -10.28
N LEU A 592 19.35 -10.21 -9.84
CA LEU A 592 19.76 -10.26 -8.44
C LEU A 592 18.78 -9.47 -7.57
N THR A 593 18.24 -10.11 -6.53
CA THR A 593 17.22 -9.50 -5.65
C THR A 593 17.79 -9.17 -4.28
N TYR A 594 17.53 -7.96 -3.79
CA TYR A 594 17.82 -7.56 -2.41
C TYR A 594 16.53 -7.38 -1.62
N THR A 595 16.66 -7.55 -0.31
CA THR A 595 15.66 -7.20 0.68
C THR A 595 16.28 -6.20 1.67
N PRO A 596 15.50 -5.37 2.37
CA PRO A 596 16.04 -4.52 3.44
C PRO A 596 16.82 -5.31 4.49
N HIS A 597 16.41 -6.56 4.75
CA HIS A 597 17.13 -7.45 5.67
C HIS A 597 18.49 -7.92 5.13
N ASP A 598 18.71 -7.92 3.81
CA ASP A 598 20.04 -8.19 3.24
C ASP A 598 21.02 -7.04 3.57
N PHE A 599 20.57 -5.78 3.59
CA PHE A 599 21.40 -4.63 4.03
C PHE A 599 21.85 -4.78 5.48
N ARG A 600 20.93 -5.17 6.37
CA ARG A 600 21.25 -5.45 7.76
C ARG A 600 22.33 -6.53 7.92
N ARG A 601 22.29 -7.57 7.10
CA ARG A 601 23.28 -8.66 7.11
C ARG A 601 24.63 -8.19 6.61
N MET A 602 24.64 -7.43 5.53
CA MET A 602 25.84 -6.83 4.95
C MET A 602 26.51 -5.88 5.97
N PHE A 603 25.73 -4.97 6.57
CA PHE A 603 26.19 -4.08 7.64
C PHE A 603 26.82 -4.84 8.81
N ALA A 604 26.16 -5.90 9.31
CA ALA A 604 26.71 -6.72 10.39
C ALA A 604 28.03 -7.41 10.01
N THR A 605 28.12 -7.89 8.77
CA THR A 605 29.30 -8.58 8.24
C THR A 605 30.46 -7.61 8.08
N GLU A 606 30.22 -6.43 7.48
CA GLU A 606 31.23 -5.38 7.31
C GLU A 606 31.72 -4.85 8.66
N ALA A 607 30.84 -4.57 9.62
CA ALA A 607 31.23 -4.07 10.93
C ALA A 607 32.19 -5.02 11.64
N VAL A 608 31.87 -6.32 11.70
CA VAL A 608 32.72 -7.31 12.37
C VAL A 608 34.01 -7.57 11.58
N THR A 609 33.93 -7.66 10.25
CA THR A 609 35.13 -7.85 9.40
C THR A 609 36.07 -6.63 9.49
N GLY A 610 35.51 -5.43 9.69
CA GLY A 610 36.22 -4.19 9.95
C GLY A 610 36.85 -4.08 11.35
N GLY A 611 36.67 -5.09 12.21
CA GLY A 611 37.30 -5.18 13.52
C GLY A 611 36.38 -4.85 14.70
N LEU A 612 35.10 -4.55 14.47
CA LEU A 612 34.17 -4.30 15.58
C LEU A 612 33.90 -5.60 16.37
N PRO A 613 34.04 -5.59 17.71
CA PRO A 613 33.74 -6.78 18.51
C PRO A 613 32.30 -7.26 18.35
N VAL A 614 32.11 -8.58 18.30
CA VAL A 614 30.81 -9.23 18.02
C VAL A 614 29.72 -8.82 19.01
N HIS A 615 30.06 -8.59 20.28
CA HIS A 615 29.10 -8.17 21.30
C HIS A 615 28.65 -6.71 21.09
N ILE A 616 29.53 -5.82 20.63
CA ILE A 616 29.17 -4.44 20.25
C ILE A 616 28.31 -4.46 18.98
N ALA A 617 28.68 -5.25 17.96
CA ALA A 617 27.86 -5.43 16.77
C ALA A 617 26.46 -5.97 17.12
N ALA A 618 26.36 -6.89 18.11
CA ALA A 618 25.08 -7.38 18.61
C ALA A 618 24.24 -6.28 19.25
N ARG A 619 24.85 -5.37 20.02
CA ARG A 619 24.17 -4.24 20.66
C ARG A 619 23.71 -3.19 19.63
N ILE A 620 24.55 -2.87 18.64
CA ILE A 620 24.19 -2.01 17.49
C ILE A 620 23.02 -2.59 16.68
N LEU A 621 22.93 -3.91 16.59
CA LEU A 621 21.80 -4.59 15.94
C LEU A 621 20.62 -4.78 16.93
N GLY A 622 20.78 -4.57 18.22
CA GLY A 622 19.76 -4.82 19.24
C GLY A 622 19.40 -6.31 19.37
N HIS A 623 20.36 -7.22 19.23
CA HIS A 623 20.14 -8.65 19.45
C HIS A 623 20.29 -9.01 20.94
N LYS A 624 19.27 -9.65 21.52
CA LYS A 624 19.31 -10.18 22.90
C LYS A 624 20.30 -11.33 23.10
N THR A 625 20.64 -12.06 22.04
CA THR A 625 21.57 -13.19 22.10
C THR A 625 22.69 -13.04 21.09
N LEU A 626 23.93 -13.28 21.55
CA LEU A 626 25.13 -13.24 20.71
C LEU A 626 25.08 -14.26 19.57
N THR A 627 24.41 -15.39 19.78
CA THR A 627 24.21 -16.43 18.76
C THR A 627 23.53 -15.90 17.50
N THR A 628 22.66 -14.91 17.64
CA THR A 628 21.97 -14.27 16.50
C THR A 628 22.94 -13.44 15.66
N THR A 629 23.90 -12.76 16.30
CA THR A 629 24.95 -11.99 15.61
C THR A 629 26.01 -12.91 15.01
N GLN A 630 26.43 -13.93 15.76
CA GLN A 630 27.35 -14.97 15.30
C GLN A 630 26.82 -15.71 14.07
N ALA A 631 25.49 -15.88 13.96
CA ALA A 631 24.88 -16.49 12.79
C ALA A 631 25.20 -15.72 11.50
N TYR A 632 25.46 -14.41 11.55
CA TYR A 632 25.85 -13.63 10.36
C TYR A 632 27.32 -13.83 9.97
N LEU A 633 28.15 -14.36 10.87
CA LEU A 633 29.59 -14.51 10.67
C LEU A 633 29.94 -15.88 10.08
N ASN A 634 30.65 -15.90 8.96
CA ASN A 634 31.22 -17.12 8.41
C ASN A 634 32.57 -17.39 9.10
N PRO A 635 32.74 -18.50 9.86
CA PRO A 635 34.01 -18.78 10.55
C PRO A 635 35.22 -18.94 9.62
N ARG A 636 35.01 -19.18 8.31
CA ARG A 636 36.10 -19.32 7.33
C ARG A 636 36.67 -17.98 6.84
N GLU A 637 35.91 -16.90 6.90
CA GLU A 637 36.34 -15.57 6.42
C GLU A 637 37.17 -14.81 7.47
N LEU A 638 37.04 -15.15 8.76
CA LEU A 638 37.89 -14.61 9.84
C LEU A 638 39.39 -14.92 9.68
N HIS A 639 39.76 -15.82 8.77
CA HIS A 639 41.15 -16.25 8.54
C HIS A 639 41.75 -15.82 7.19
N GLN A 640 40.99 -15.23 6.26
CA GLN A 640 41.56 -14.70 5.01
C GLN A 640 41.79 -13.19 5.12
N LYS A 641 42.99 -12.82 5.59
CA LYS A 641 43.52 -11.47 5.40
C LYS A 641 43.95 -11.30 3.94
N GLY A 642 43.41 -10.29 3.26
CA GLY A 642 44.06 -9.77 2.05
C GLY A 642 43.16 -9.23 0.96
N GLU A 643 42.19 -8.35 1.26
CA GLU A 643 41.65 -7.44 0.24
C GLU A 643 41.09 -6.19 0.93
N LYS A 644 41.46 -4.99 0.43
CA LYS A 644 41.03 -3.70 0.98
C LYS A 644 39.57 -3.45 0.57
N LEU A 645 38.66 -3.44 1.54
CA LEU A 645 37.26 -3.07 1.37
C LEU A 645 37.10 -1.54 1.35
N GLN A 646 36.43 -1.00 0.32
CA GLN A 646 36.14 0.44 0.13
C GLN A 646 34.87 0.90 0.89
N VAL A 647 34.72 0.52 2.15
CA VAL A 647 33.85 1.22 3.10
C VAL A 647 34.68 1.42 4.36
N ALA A 648 35.43 2.52 4.39
CA ALA A 648 36.32 2.84 5.50
C ALA A 648 35.47 3.30 6.69
N TRP A 649 35.19 2.40 7.63
CA TRP A 649 35.20 2.82 9.03
C TRP A 649 36.63 3.25 9.30
N SER A 650 36.85 4.55 9.46
CA SER A 650 38.19 5.02 9.81
C SER A 650 38.57 4.44 11.18
N ARG A 651 39.86 4.19 11.44
CA ARG A 651 40.32 3.70 12.75
C ARG A 651 39.80 4.56 13.93
N GLY A 652 39.64 5.87 13.69
CA GLY A 652 39.08 6.80 14.67
C GLY A 652 37.59 6.58 14.95
N GLU A 653 36.78 6.23 13.95
CA GLU A 653 35.37 5.90 14.15
C GLU A 653 35.20 4.56 14.89
N THR A 654 36.05 3.57 14.60
CA THR A 654 36.02 2.30 15.34
C THR A 654 36.41 2.46 16.81
N GLU A 655 37.40 3.28 17.12
CA GLU A 655 37.81 3.59 18.51
C GLU A 655 36.75 4.44 19.23
N GLY A 656 36.17 5.43 18.56
CA GLY A 656 35.09 6.26 19.11
C GLY A 656 33.80 5.47 19.37
N VAL A 657 33.41 4.57 18.47
CA VAL A 657 32.29 3.64 18.70
C VAL A 657 32.62 2.67 19.83
N HIS A 658 33.83 2.13 19.91
CA HIS A 658 34.22 1.25 20.99
C HIS A 658 34.07 1.93 22.37
N SER A 659 34.64 3.14 22.51
CA SER A 659 34.54 3.95 23.73
C SER A 659 33.10 4.30 24.11
N LEU A 660 32.27 4.73 23.15
CA LEU A 660 30.87 5.09 23.39
C LEU A 660 30.02 3.94 23.95
N TYR A 661 30.23 2.71 23.46
CA TYR A 661 29.43 1.56 23.91
C TYR A 661 30.05 0.85 25.13
N GLU A 662 31.35 0.99 25.39
CA GLU A 662 31.96 0.59 26.67
C GLU A 662 31.50 1.50 27.82
N LEU A 663 31.40 2.82 27.60
CA LEU A 663 30.91 3.77 28.61
C LEU A 663 29.39 3.64 28.90
N ALA A 664 28.63 3.03 28.01
CA ALA A 664 27.19 2.78 28.16
C ALA A 664 26.85 1.37 28.70
N SER A 665 27.87 0.62 29.13
CA SER A 665 27.77 -0.68 29.81
C SER A 665 28.04 -0.52 31.30
#